data_AF-A0A4V5NKL2-F1
#
_entry.id   AF-A0A4V5NKL2-F1
#
_cell.length_a   1.000
_cell.length_b   1.000
_cell.length_c   1.000
_cell.angle_alpha   90.00
_cell.angle_beta   90.00
_cell.angle_gamma   90.00
#
_symmetry.space_group_name_H-M   'P 1'
#
loop_
_entity.id
_entity.type
_entity.pdbx_description
1 polymer ?
#
loop_
_entity_poly.entity_id
_entity_poly.type
_entity_poly.pdbx_seq_one_letter_code
_entity_poly.pdbx_strand_id
1 'polypeptide(L)'
;MPIKSGTKPWPEVPVGNKDHTNATVLIIGAGISGMCTAIDLIKRNKCHNFIIVEKSSGVGGTWHDNKYPGCCCDVWSRLYSYSFDQNPDWTREYPGQEEILEYLLNIANKYQLYKYIRFNTSVSEARWDDAEKKWKTVVKVSGTKDAEYSPEYTITSDYLVSAVGQLNVPNYPKIPGLETFKGKTMHSARWDWSYNLDGKRIAVIGNGATAAQIIPEIAKTAAHITVYQRTPNWIIPRGDAPVSPTKRALFKYVPPLRWRARALQMDFRESFYDAVINGQSPFAGDIRTWCEHQMHEALPDQPELWEKLTPKYNPGCKRIIISDDYYPTLARENVTLETRPISRITENGIDLEGEDGQPVSGESDFDLLVLATGFRTVEFMYPIDITGANGKSIKDIWRGGARAYYGTTVTDLPNFGMLYGPNTNLGHNSIILMIEAQSRYINALIAPVLDARRNGKNLALKPKPDVVDAYNDKVQQILNNSSFADPNCNSWYKNDEGRITNNWSGTVIEYQENLATVDWTDYIAEGTGTDVLEGKTKSSIGRVVEETQISNKTLAISVLSAAIVAGGFLARNSRLRAVPIRPAWSSRVLWRPARAISCSAPRRAEEVQSGILNKTSQHVTQPKSQGASQAMLYATGMDVPDMDKAQVGISSVWYSGNPCNMHLLQLNHKVKEGVERAGLVGMQFNTIGVSDAISMGTKGMRYSLQSRDIIADSIETVMGGQCYDANISIPGCDKNMPGVIMAMGRVNRPSLMVYGGTIAPGCGKLGKNDKLDIVSAFQAYGQFITGEINEDERFDIIRHACPGGGACGGMYTANTMASAIEVMGMSLPGSSSNPAEPKAKQLECLAAGGAIKNLLKEDIRPKDILTRQAFENAMVLVNITGGSTNAVLHLIAIADSVGIKLTVDDFQSVSDRIPFLADLKPSGKYVMADIFDIGGTPALLKFLLKEGLIDGSGMTVTGKTLKENLEKAPSFPEDQQIIRPVNNPIKKTGHIQILRGSLAPGGCVGKITGKEGLRFVGKAKVYDSEDDFISALEAGDIKKGEKTVVVIRYEGPKGGPGMPEMLKPSSAIMGAGLGNDVALITDGRFSGGSHGFLIGHIVPEAQEGGPIGLVRNGDEITIDAETKELNVSISDQELEARRKDWVAPELKYKKGTLYKYARNVQDASHGCITDA
;
A
#
# COMPACT_ATOMS: atom_id res chain seq x y z
N MET A 1 26.86 -6.17 24.67
CA MET A 1 25.83 -7.08 24.13
C MET A 1 24.55 -6.29 23.87
N PRO A 2 23.97 -6.29 22.67
CA PRO A 2 22.67 -5.67 22.47
C PRO A 2 21.62 -6.55 23.14
N ILE A 3 20.90 -5.98 24.11
CA ILE A 3 19.83 -6.66 24.84
C ILE A 3 18.75 -7.04 23.82
N LYS A 4 18.51 -8.34 23.65
CA LYS A 4 17.38 -8.85 22.86
C LYS A 4 16.10 -8.25 23.45
N SER A 5 15.40 -7.43 22.68
CA SER A 5 14.14 -6.76 23.08
C SER A 5 12.94 -7.70 23.20
N GLY A 6 13.15 -8.94 23.68
CA GLY A 6 12.12 -9.96 23.84
C GLY A 6 12.23 -10.76 25.14
N THR A 7 13.14 -10.40 26.06
CA THR A 7 13.33 -11.12 27.33
C THR A 7 12.93 -10.32 28.57
N LYS A 8 12.50 -9.06 28.40
CA LYS A 8 12.10 -8.22 29.54
C LYS A 8 10.59 -8.32 29.76
N PRO A 9 10.13 -8.62 30.99
CA PRO A 9 8.72 -8.62 31.31
C PRO A 9 8.15 -7.21 31.21
N TRP A 10 6.89 -7.09 30.81
CA TRP A 10 6.15 -5.84 30.91
C TRP A 10 6.06 -5.44 32.41
N PRO A 11 6.38 -4.20 32.83
CA PRO A 11 6.45 -2.94 32.09
C PRO A 11 7.87 -2.47 31.71
N GLU A 12 8.89 -3.32 31.78
CA GLU A 12 10.27 -2.95 31.46
C GLU A 12 10.56 -2.81 29.96
N VAL A 13 9.54 -3.02 29.11
CA VAL A 13 9.59 -2.78 27.68
C VAL A 13 9.53 -1.26 27.44
N PRO A 14 10.57 -0.62 26.87
CA PRO A 14 10.59 0.82 26.66
C PRO A 14 9.40 1.27 25.79
N VAL A 15 8.58 2.19 26.29
CA VAL A 15 7.50 2.83 25.51
C VAL A 15 8.14 3.69 24.41
N GLY A 16 7.76 3.46 23.15
CA GLY A 16 8.49 3.88 21.94
C GLY A 16 8.65 5.37 21.64
N ASN A 17 8.31 6.28 22.55
CA ASN A 17 8.35 7.74 22.32
C ASN A 17 9.45 8.48 23.10
N LYS A 18 10.24 7.80 23.94
CA LYS A 18 11.29 8.45 24.76
C LYS A 18 12.38 9.14 23.93
N ASP A 19 12.61 8.69 22.70
CA ASP A 19 13.66 9.17 21.80
C ASP A 19 13.10 10.00 20.63
N HIS A 20 11.89 10.56 20.74
CA HIS A 20 11.25 11.29 19.64
C HIS A 20 12.09 12.47 19.11
N THR A 21 12.93 13.08 19.93
CA THR A 21 13.85 14.17 19.54
C THR A 21 15.33 13.75 19.62
N ASN A 22 15.61 12.45 19.75
CA ASN A 22 16.97 11.92 19.89
C ASN A 22 17.18 10.77 18.92
N ALA A 23 18.08 10.96 17.95
CA ALA A 23 18.44 9.92 17.00
C ALA A 23 19.93 9.63 17.08
N THR A 24 20.36 8.45 16.68
CA THR A 24 21.80 8.23 16.49
C THR A 24 22.27 8.89 15.20
N VAL A 25 21.48 8.77 14.13
CA VAL A 25 21.73 9.42 12.84
C VAL A 25 20.49 10.18 12.42
N LEU A 26 20.67 11.43 12.00
CA LEU A 26 19.64 12.20 11.32
C LEU A 26 20.00 12.32 9.84
N ILE A 27 19.06 11.98 8.95
CA ILE A 27 19.20 12.11 7.50
C ILE A 27 18.25 13.22 7.03
N ILE A 28 18.77 14.20 6.30
CA ILE A 28 17.98 15.29 5.72
C ILE A 28 17.68 14.96 4.26
N GLY A 29 16.43 14.64 3.95
CA GLY A 29 15.91 14.29 2.63
C GLY A 29 15.66 12.80 2.44
N ALA A 30 14.49 12.45 1.89
CA ALA A 30 14.05 11.10 1.53
C ALA A 30 14.06 10.87 0.01
N GLY A 31 14.98 11.53 -0.70
CA GLY A 31 15.30 11.23 -2.10
C GLY A 31 16.18 9.98 -2.24
N ILE A 32 16.65 9.73 -3.47
CA ILE A 32 17.51 8.58 -3.81
C ILE A 32 18.71 8.46 -2.86
N SER A 33 19.38 9.56 -2.55
CA SER A 33 20.55 9.55 -1.66
C SER A 33 20.20 9.14 -0.23
N GLY A 34 19.16 9.74 0.35
CA GLY A 34 18.77 9.50 1.74
C GLY A 34 18.24 8.09 1.96
N MET A 35 17.48 7.56 1.01
CA MET A 35 17.03 6.17 1.05
C MET A 35 18.20 5.19 0.94
N CYS A 36 19.19 5.45 0.08
CA CYS A 36 20.39 4.63 -0.03
C CYS A 36 21.16 4.59 1.30
N THR A 37 21.38 5.75 1.93
CA THR A 37 22.05 5.85 3.24
C THR A 37 21.29 5.08 4.32
N ALA A 38 19.97 5.23 4.38
CA ALA A 38 19.13 4.51 5.34
C ALA A 38 19.19 2.97 5.13
N ILE A 39 19.19 2.52 3.88
CA ILE A 39 19.32 1.09 3.55
C ILE A 39 20.67 0.55 4.00
N ASP A 40 21.77 1.29 3.78
CA ASP A 40 23.09 0.89 4.27
C ASP A 40 23.18 0.92 5.81
N LEU A 41 22.55 1.89 6.48
CA LEU A 41 22.48 1.91 7.95
C LEU A 41 21.82 0.64 8.50
N ILE A 42 20.71 0.23 7.88
CA ILE A 42 20.00 -1.00 8.23
C ILE A 42 20.85 -2.25 7.90
N LYS A 43 21.37 -2.33 6.67
CA LYS A 43 22.03 -3.55 6.18
C LYS A 43 23.43 -3.74 6.73
N ARG A 44 24.26 -2.70 6.73
CA ARG A 44 25.69 -2.74 7.11
C ARG A 44 25.88 -2.49 8.59
N ASN A 45 25.33 -1.39 9.10
CA ASN A 45 25.59 -0.94 10.46
C ASN A 45 24.63 -1.56 11.50
N LYS A 46 23.56 -2.23 11.03
CA LYS A 46 22.47 -2.75 11.87
C LYS A 46 21.90 -1.66 12.79
N CYS A 47 21.89 -0.42 12.31
CA CYS A 47 21.39 0.73 13.04
C CYS A 47 19.92 0.93 12.69
N HIS A 48 19.06 0.94 13.72
CA HIS A 48 17.63 1.22 13.59
C HIS A 48 17.21 2.48 14.37
N ASN A 49 18.15 3.16 15.04
CA ASN A 49 17.90 4.44 15.70
C ASN A 49 18.34 5.59 14.79
N PHE A 50 17.56 5.86 13.76
CA PHE A 50 17.77 6.99 12.87
C PHE A 50 16.45 7.61 12.46
N ILE A 51 16.49 8.89 12.11
CA ILE A 51 15.34 9.66 11.61
C ILE A 51 15.71 10.18 10.23
N ILE A 52 14.75 10.15 9.30
CA ILE A 52 14.80 10.85 8.02
C ILE A 52 13.78 11.99 8.09
N VAL A 53 14.17 13.21 7.78
CA VAL A 53 13.25 14.34 7.65
C VAL A 53 13.10 14.72 6.18
N GLU A 54 11.86 14.87 5.72
CA GLU A 54 11.53 15.18 4.33
C GLU A 54 10.57 16.37 4.29
N LYS A 55 10.93 17.40 3.51
CA LYS A 55 10.14 18.62 3.37
C LYS A 55 8.84 18.36 2.60
N SER A 56 8.86 17.41 1.66
CA SER A 56 7.70 17.07 0.84
C SER A 56 6.79 16.06 1.55
N SER A 57 5.58 15.87 1.00
CA SER A 57 4.59 14.93 1.54
C SER A 57 4.88 13.46 1.19
N GLY A 58 5.94 13.18 0.44
CA GLY A 58 6.29 11.86 -0.06
C GLY A 58 7.77 11.72 -0.38
N VAL A 59 8.22 10.48 -0.59
CA VAL A 59 9.61 10.14 -0.95
C VAL A 59 9.86 10.34 -2.45
N GLY A 60 11.13 10.41 -2.84
CA GLY A 60 11.54 10.46 -4.25
C GLY A 60 12.29 11.73 -4.66
N GLY A 61 12.31 12.76 -3.80
CA GLY A 61 13.08 14.00 -4.00
C GLY A 61 12.70 14.69 -5.31
N THR A 62 13.69 14.97 -6.17
CA THR A 62 13.49 15.63 -7.47
C THR A 62 12.45 14.93 -8.35
N TRP A 63 12.31 13.60 -8.27
CA TRP A 63 11.30 12.84 -9.02
C TRP A 63 9.92 12.86 -8.38
N HIS A 64 9.80 13.31 -7.12
CA HIS A 64 8.50 13.61 -6.52
C HIS A 64 8.07 15.06 -6.82
N ASP A 65 9.03 15.99 -6.79
CA ASP A 65 8.76 17.43 -6.90
C ASP A 65 8.57 17.90 -8.36
N ASN A 66 9.36 17.40 -9.32
CA ASN A 66 9.24 17.80 -10.72
C ASN A 66 8.17 16.97 -11.42
N LYS A 67 7.20 17.63 -12.05
CA LYS A 67 6.09 16.98 -12.75
C LYS A 67 5.71 17.74 -14.03
N TYR A 68 6.64 18.38 -14.75
CA TYR A 68 6.27 19.12 -15.96
C TYR A 68 6.03 18.17 -17.16
N PRO A 69 5.34 18.61 -18.23
CA PRO A 69 5.11 17.80 -19.43
C PRO A 69 6.43 17.32 -20.04
N GLY A 70 6.49 16.03 -20.38
CA GLY A 70 7.69 15.42 -20.97
C GLY A 70 8.83 15.13 -19.98
N CYS A 71 8.61 15.30 -18.67
CA CYS A 71 9.62 15.07 -17.65
C CYS A 71 10.13 13.61 -17.68
N CYS A 72 11.38 13.42 -18.09
CA CYS A 72 12.01 12.11 -18.21
C CYS A 72 13.50 12.16 -17.84
N CYS A 73 14.12 11.01 -17.63
CA CYS A 73 15.55 10.92 -17.44
C CYS A 73 16.29 10.81 -18.78
N ASP A 74 17.45 11.46 -18.90
CA ASP A 74 18.37 11.38 -20.05
C ASP A 74 19.44 10.27 -19.89
N VAL A 75 19.31 9.46 -18.84
CA VAL A 75 20.12 8.27 -18.59
C VAL A 75 19.28 7.04 -18.89
N TRP A 76 19.92 5.98 -19.40
CA TRP A 76 19.23 4.72 -19.61
C TRP A 76 18.59 4.21 -18.31
N SER A 77 17.35 3.76 -18.42
CA SER A 77 16.52 3.29 -17.31
C SER A 77 17.24 2.27 -16.42
N ARG A 78 17.94 1.33 -17.05
CA ARG A 78 18.75 0.30 -16.39
C ARG A 78 19.90 0.85 -15.55
N LEU A 79 20.45 2.04 -15.83
CA LEU A 79 21.47 2.71 -15.01
C LEU A 79 20.86 3.63 -13.93
N TYR A 80 19.55 3.85 -13.98
CA TYR A 80 18.79 4.70 -13.05
C TYR A 80 18.04 3.90 -11.96
N SER A 81 18.62 2.77 -11.56
CA SER A 81 18.22 1.95 -10.41
C SER A 81 19.45 1.58 -9.58
N TYR A 82 19.28 1.33 -8.29
CA TYR A 82 20.35 0.83 -7.42
C TYR A 82 20.94 -0.48 -7.95
N SER A 83 22.25 -0.64 -7.84
CA SER A 83 22.98 -1.86 -8.23
C SER A 83 22.49 -3.09 -7.48
N PHE A 84 22.15 -2.91 -6.21
CA PHE A 84 21.65 -3.96 -5.31
C PHE A 84 20.14 -4.20 -5.46
N ASP A 85 19.42 -3.39 -6.24
CA ASP A 85 17.97 -3.47 -6.41
C ASP A 85 17.54 -2.99 -7.82
N GLN A 86 18.05 -3.67 -8.84
CA GLN A 86 17.81 -3.31 -10.24
C GLN A 86 16.36 -3.55 -10.63
N ASN A 87 15.75 -2.59 -11.32
CA ASN A 87 14.38 -2.71 -11.84
C ASN A 87 14.38 -3.41 -13.22
N PRO A 88 13.78 -4.61 -13.39
CA PRO A 88 13.69 -5.28 -14.68
C PRO A 88 12.49 -4.83 -15.52
N ASP A 89 11.55 -4.11 -14.93
CA ASP A 89 10.21 -3.87 -15.51
C ASP A 89 10.12 -2.53 -16.27
N TRP A 90 11.24 -1.81 -16.44
CA TRP A 90 11.33 -0.57 -17.22
C TRP A 90 10.66 -0.69 -18.59
N THR A 91 9.68 0.15 -18.85
CA THR A 91 8.82 0.19 -20.05
C THR A 91 9.51 0.86 -21.24
N ARG A 92 10.52 1.72 -20.98
CA ARG A 92 11.28 2.46 -22.00
C ARG A 92 12.78 2.44 -21.69
N GLU A 93 13.59 2.62 -22.72
CA GLU A 93 15.04 2.74 -22.55
C GLU A 93 15.40 4.02 -21.78
N TYR A 94 14.60 5.07 -21.90
CA TYR A 94 14.68 6.29 -21.08
C TYR A 94 13.36 6.46 -20.30
N PRO A 95 13.38 6.31 -18.97
CA PRO A 95 12.15 6.23 -18.20
C PRO A 95 11.55 7.62 -17.95
N GLY A 96 10.22 7.68 -17.91
CA GLY A 96 9.47 8.86 -17.49
C GLY A 96 9.57 9.11 -15.99
N GLN A 97 9.16 10.30 -15.57
CA GLN A 97 9.17 10.69 -14.15
C GLN A 97 8.31 9.76 -13.28
N GLU A 98 7.10 9.38 -13.71
CA GLU A 98 6.22 8.54 -12.89
C GLU A 98 6.84 7.17 -12.62
N GLU A 99 7.49 6.58 -13.63
CA GLU A 99 8.09 5.25 -13.54
C GLU A 99 9.29 5.23 -12.58
N ILE A 100 10.10 6.29 -12.59
CA ILE A 100 11.19 6.46 -11.62
C ILE A 100 10.62 6.65 -10.21
N LEU A 101 9.60 7.49 -10.05
CA LEU A 101 8.96 7.71 -8.75
C LEU A 101 8.37 6.40 -8.20
N GLU A 102 7.69 5.62 -9.04
CA GLU A 102 7.15 4.31 -8.68
C GLU A 102 8.26 3.35 -8.21
N TYR A 103 9.39 3.29 -8.92
CA TYR A 103 10.54 2.52 -8.48
C TYR A 103 11.00 2.93 -7.07
N LEU A 104 11.11 4.24 -6.79
CA LEU A 104 11.53 4.76 -5.49
C LEU A 104 10.52 4.49 -4.37
N LEU A 105 9.22 4.61 -4.66
CA LEU A 105 8.15 4.23 -3.73
C LEU A 105 8.23 2.74 -3.38
N ASN A 106 8.50 1.89 -4.37
CA ASN A 106 8.69 0.46 -4.18
C ASN A 106 9.93 0.15 -3.34
N ILE A 107 11.04 0.86 -3.52
CA ILE A 107 12.22 0.74 -2.67
C ILE A 107 11.91 1.13 -1.23
N ALA A 108 11.26 2.28 -1.00
CA ALA A 108 10.91 2.73 0.34
C ALA A 108 10.01 1.70 1.08
N ASN A 109 9.06 1.10 0.37
CA ASN A 109 8.20 0.02 0.88
C ASN A 109 9.00 -1.26 1.17
N LYS A 110 9.80 -1.73 0.20
CA LYS A 110 10.59 -2.95 0.30
C LYS A 110 11.54 -2.94 1.50
N TYR A 111 12.17 -1.80 1.77
CA TYR A 111 13.09 -1.62 2.89
C TYR A 111 12.44 -1.05 4.15
N GLN A 112 11.12 -0.91 4.17
CA GLN A 112 10.35 -0.46 5.35
C GLN A 112 10.84 0.90 5.88
N LEU A 113 11.11 1.84 4.98
CA LEU A 113 11.72 3.14 5.33
C LEU A 113 10.71 4.13 5.92
N TYR A 114 9.42 4.03 5.56
CA TYR A 114 8.38 4.97 5.97
C TYR A 114 8.31 5.22 7.48
N LYS A 115 8.53 4.19 8.30
CA LYS A 115 8.53 4.32 9.77
C LYS A 115 9.67 5.17 10.34
N TYR A 116 10.70 5.44 9.54
CA TYR A 116 11.83 6.31 9.90
C TYR A 116 11.67 7.73 9.35
N ILE A 117 10.68 7.98 8.49
CA ILE A 117 10.52 9.24 7.75
C ILE A 117 9.50 10.14 8.44
N ARG A 118 9.85 11.42 8.59
CA ARG A 118 8.97 12.51 8.98
C ARG A 118 8.73 13.40 7.78
N PHE A 119 7.54 13.27 7.18
CA PHE A 119 7.13 14.09 6.04
C PHE A 119 6.74 15.49 6.47
N ASN A 120 6.68 16.40 5.50
CA ASN A 120 6.35 17.81 5.69
C ASN A 120 7.20 18.49 6.79
N THR A 121 8.42 18.00 6.98
CA THR A 121 9.38 18.42 8.00
C THR A 121 10.61 18.96 7.31
N SER A 122 10.75 20.29 7.31
CA SER A 122 11.91 20.98 6.73
C SER A 122 12.95 21.29 7.80
N VAL A 123 14.22 21.39 7.41
CA VAL A 123 15.31 21.79 8.31
C VAL A 123 15.64 23.25 8.05
N SER A 124 15.70 24.07 9.11
CA SER A 124 16.13 25.47 9.01
C SER A 124 17.56 25.67 9.48
N GLU A 125 17.97 24.99 10.55
CA GLU A 125 19.30 25.12 11.14
C GLU A 125 19.83 23.75 11.59
N ALA A 126 21.14 23.53 11.44
CA ALA A 126 21.87 22.45 12.09
C ALA A 126 23.16 22.98 12.71
N ARG A 127 23.30 22.82 14.04
CA ARG A 127 24.44 23.33 14.81
C ARG A 127 25.14 22.20 15.55
N TRP A 128 26.46 22.12 15.39
CA TRP A 128 27.30 21.23 16.18
C TRP A 128 27.50 21.78 17.59
N ASP A 129 27.34 20.92 18.58
CA ASP A 129 27.65 21.20 19.97
C ASP A 129 29.01 20.58 20.34
N ASP A 130 30.01 21.42 20.56
CA ASP A 130 31.37 20.99 20.88
C ASP A 130 31.52 20.28 22.23
N ALA A 131 30.64 20.57 23.19
CA ALA A 131 30.66 19.97 24.52
C ALA A 131 29.99 18.59 24.51
N GLU A 132 28.81 18.48 23.90
CA GLU A 132 28.08 17.22 23.81
C GLU A 132 28.62 16.29 22.70
N LYS A 133 29.36 16.84 21.73
CA LYS A 133 29.78 16.18 20.49
C LYS A 133 28.57 15.64 19.70
N LYS A 134 27.53 16.47 19.54
CA LYS A 134 26.27 16.14 18.87
C LYS A 134 25.76 17.27 18.01
N TRP A 135 24.99 16.93 16.99
CA TRP A 135 24.22 17.88 16.19
C TRP A 135 22.90 18.23 16.85
N LYS A 136 22.57 19.52 16.89
CA LYS A 136 21.25 20.07 17.24
C LYS A 136 20.63 20.61 15.96
N THR A 137 19.58 19.94 15.48
CA THR A 137 18.94 20.24 14.20
C THR A 137 17.53 20.76 14.43
N VAL A 138 17.29 22.02 14.06
CA VAL A 138 15.98 22.67 14.16
C VAL A 138 15.14 22.29 12.95
N VAL A 139 13.99 21.69 13.21
CA VAL A 139 13.04 21.24 12.19
C VAL A 139 11.72 21.96 12.31
N LYS A 140 11.16 22.37 11.16
CA LYS A 140 9.86 23.02 11.02
C LYS A 140 8.85 22.06 10.39
N VAL A 141 7.71 21.89 11.03
CA VAL A 141 6.64 20.99 10.60
C VAL A 141 5.55 21.81 9.91
N SER A 142 5.05 21.33 8.77
CA SER A 142 4.02 22.01 7.98
C SER A 142 2.89 21.05 7.60
N GLY A 143 1.65 21.54 7.49
CA GLY A 143 0.53 20.81 6.87
C GLY A 143 0.11 19.48 7.54
N THR A 144 0.57 19.18 8.75
CA THR A 144 0.21 17.96 9.51
C THR A 144 -0.35 18.32 10.89
N LYS A 145 -1.12 17.40 11.50
CA LYS A 145 -1.63 17.55 12.88
C LYS A 145 -0.52 17.84 13.89
N ASP A 146 0.68 17.33 13.66
CA ASP A 146 1.83 17.55 14.55
C ASP A 146 2.24 19.04 14.62
N ALA A 147 2.01 19.82 13.57
CA ALA A 147 2.27 21.26 13.54
C ALA A 147 1.32 22.06 14.45
N GLU A 148 0.18 21.50 14.86
CA GLU A 148 -0.75 22.12 15.82
C GLU A 148 -0.16 22.20 17.23
N TYR A 149 0.74 21.26 17.58
CA TYR A 149 1.34 21.17 18.92
C TYR A 149 2.70 21.85 18.99
N SER A 150 3.55 21.65 17.97
CA SER A 150 4.87 22.28 17.88
C SER A 150 5.22 22.52 16.41
N PRO A 151 5.08 23.75 15.89
CA PRO A 151 5.42 24.07 14.50
C PRO A 151 6.94 23.97 14.25
N GLU A 152 7.74 23.99 15.32
CA GLU A 152 9.20 23.89 15.30
C GLU A 152 9.68 23.09 16.51
N TYR A 153 10.72 22.26 16.35
CA TYR A 153 11.41 21.60 17.46
C TYR A 153 12.83 21.18 17.07
N THR A 154 13.65 20.77 18.04
CA THR A 154 15.04 20.36 17.83
C THR A 154 15.23 18.86 17.94
N ILE A 155 15.88 18.25 16.94
CA ILE A 155 16.35 16.86 16.96
C ILE A 155 17.84 16.87 17.32
N THR A 156 18.22 16.10 18.33
CA THR A 156 19.62 15.86 18.69
C THR A 156 20.11 14.57 18.04
N SER A 157 21.28 14.58 17.38
CA SER A 157 21.89 13.37 16.81
C SER A 157 23.42 13.30 16.95
N ASP A 158 23.99 12.09 16.97
CA ASP A 158 25.46 11.92 17.01
C ASP A 158 26.10 12.13 15.64
N TYR A 159 25.35 11.82 14.58
CA TYR A 159 25.77 11.99 13.19
C TYR A 159 24.66 12.67 12.38
N LEU A 160 25.05 13.55 11.47
CA LEU A 160 24.15 14.23 10.55
C LEU A 160 24.52 13.91 9.10
N VAL A 161 23.54 13.48 8.30
CA VAL A 161 23.72 13.22 6.88
C VAL A 161 22.82 14.12 6.06
N SER A 162 23.43 14.96 5.22
CA SER A 162 22.72 15.77 4.24
C SER A 162 22.53 15.01 2.93
N ALA A 163 21.28 14.71 2.59
CA ALA A 163 20.87 14.03 1.36
C ALA A 163 19.97 14.89 0.46
N VAL A 164 20.07 16.22 0.62
CA VAL A 164 19.23 17.21 -0.10
C VAL A 164 19.60 17.38 -1.58
N GLY A 165 20.81 17.00 -1.99
CA GLY A 165 21.32 17.14 -3.36
C GLY A 165 21.36 18.58 -3.87
N GLN A 166 21.62 18.74 -5.17
CA GLN A 166 21.83 20.05 -5.83
C GLN A 166 20.61 20.56 -6.61
N LEU A 167 19.61 19.71 -6.86
CA LEU A 167 18.50 19.97 -7.79
C LEU A 167 17.15 20.09 -7.07
N ASN A 168 17.11 20.92 -6.02
CA ASN A 168 15.93 21.02 -5.15
C ASN A 168 15.38 22.46 -4.95
N VAL A 169 16.20 23.51 -5.13
CA VAL A 169 15.77 24.92 -5.03
C VAL A 169 15.75 25.55 -6.43
N PRO A 170 14.58 25.92 -6.97
CA PRO A 170 14.48 26.52 -8.30
C PRO A 170 15.23 27.85 -8.39
N ASN A 171 15.81 28.14 -9.56
CA ASN A 171 16.51 29.38 -9.84
C ASN A 171 15.62 30.33 -10.64
N TYR A 172 15.09 31.36 -9.98
CA TYR A 172 14.32 32.40 -10.65
C TYR A 172 15.28 33.45 -11.24
N PRO A 173 15.21 33.75 -12.55
CA PRO A 173 16.11 34.70 -13.19
C PRO A 173 15.79 36.13 -12.73
N LYS A 174 16.83 36.96 -12.55
CA LYS A 174 16.70 38.37 -12.15
C LYS A 174 16.52 39.25 -13.39
N ILE A 175 15.39 39.10 -14.09
CA ILE A 175 15.06 39.92 -15.27
C ILE A 175 14.17 41.08 -14.82
N PRO A 176 14.51 42.35 -15.12
CA PRO A 176 13.67 43.49 -14.74
C PRO A 176 12.23 43.33 -15.25
N GLY A 177 11.25 43.59 -14.38
CA GLY A 177 9.82 43.56 -14.73
C GLY A 177 9.17 42.18 -14.72
N LEU A 178 9.90 41.09 -14.38
CA LEU A 178 9.33 39.74 -14.27
C LEU A 178 8.15 39.67 -13.28
N GLU A 179 8.26 40.38 -12.16
CA GLU A 179 7.22 40.50 -11.13
C GLU A 179 6.00 41.32 -11.55
N THR A 180 6.10 42.12 -12.61
CA THR A 180 5.02 42.98 -13.13
C THR A 180 4.26 42.36 -14.31
N PHE A 181 4.67 41.18 -14.78
CA PHE A 181 3.99 40.46 -15.84
C PHE A 181 2.55 40.07 -15.42
N LYS A 182 1.56 40.42 -16.22
CA LYS A 182 0.13 40.20 -15.93
C LYS A 182 -0.34 38.79 -16.25
N GLY A 183 0.33 38.09 -17.17
CA GLY A 183 0.05 36.69 -17.47
C GLY A 183 0.54 35.74 -16.38
N LYS A 184 0.39 34.43 -16.60
CA LYS A 184 0.85 33.41 -15.65
C LYS A 184 2.37 33.25 -15.77
N THR A 185 3.06 33.07 -14.66
CA THR A 185 4.48 32.67 -14.64
C THR A 185 4.61 31.31 -13.97
N MET A 186 5.32 30.37 -14.60
CA MET A 186 5.58 29.04 -14.07
C MET A 186 7.06 28.71 -14.15
N HIS A 187 7.63 28.25 -13.05
CA HIS A 187 8.93 27.59 -13.08
C HIS A 187 8.74 26.10 -13.32
N SER A 188 9.61 25.46 -14.09
CA SER A 188 9.51 24.03 -14.42
C SER A 188 9.40 23.11 -13.19
N ALA A 189 10.16 23.41 -12.14
CA ALA A 189 10.08 22.72 -10.84
C ALA A 189 8.81 22.99 -10.01
N ARG A 190 7.94 23.90 -10.42
CA ARG A 190 6.67 24.28 -9.76
C ARG A 190 5.56 24.35 -10.80
N TRP A 191 5.45 23.28 -11.59
CA TRP A 191 4.48 23.18 -12.67
C TRP A 191 3.05 23.13 -12.14
N ASP A 192 2.16 23.95 -12.71
CA ASP A 192 0.76 24.04 -12.33
C ASP A 192 -0.11 23.36 -13.41
N TRP A 193 -0.44 22.09 -13.17
CA TRP A 193 -1.28 21.30 -14.08
C TRP A 193 -2.74 21.76 -14.19
N SER A 194 -3.18 22.71 -13.34
CA SER A 194 -4.54 23.25 -13.43
C SER A 194 -4.71 24.31 -14.51
N TYR A 195 -3.60 24.85 -15.04
CA TYR A 195 -3.62 25.88 -16.06
C TYR A 195 -3.69 25.26 -17.47
N ASN A 196 -4.72 25.62 -18.23
CA ASN A 196 -4.89 25.13 -19.60
C ASN A 196 -3.93 25.86 -20.57
N LEU A 197 -3.19 25.09 -21.36
CA LEU A 197 -2.23 25.56 -22.36
C LEU A 197 -2.82 25.68 -23.77
N ASP A 198 -4.02 25.13 -24.00
CA ASP A 198 -4.65 25.10 -25.31
C ASP A 198 -4.88 26.51 -25.86
N GLY A 199 -4.37 26.77 -27.06
CA GLY A 199 -4.54 28.05 -27.74
C GLY A 199 -3.79 29.22 -27.11
N LYS A 200 -2.87 28.96 -26.17
CA LYS A 200 -2.10 30.00 -25.47
C LYS A 200 -0.86 30.45 -26.24
N ARG A 201 -0.46 31.72 -26.03
CA ARG A 201 0.82 32.27 -26.47
C ARG A 201 1.83 32.16 -25.32
N ILE A 202 2.90 31.39 -25.51
CA ILE A 202 3.81 30.99 -24.44
C ILE A 202 5.23 31.42 -24.75
N ALA A 203 5.88 32.13 -23.82
CA ALA A 203 7.32 32.37 -23.88
C ALA A 203 8.06 31.37 -22.99
N VAL A 204 9.06 30.68 -23.53
CA VAL A 204 9.93 29.76 -22.78
C VAL A 204 11.30 30.40 -22.61
N ILE A 205 11.67 30.71 -21.37
CA ILE A 205 12.96 31.30 -21.03
C ILE A 205 13.90 30.19 -20.57
N GLY A 206 14.93 29.94 -21.39
CA GLY A 206 15.92 28.89 -21.18
C GLY A 206 15.78 27.74 -22.19
N ASN A 207 16.91 27.11 -22.51
CA ASN A 207 17.03 26.09 -23.56
C ASN A 207 17.79 24.83 -23.09
N GLY A 208 17.89 24.62 -21.77
CA GLY A 208 18.57 23.47 -21.18
C GLY A 208 17.78 22.16 -21.29
N ALA A 209 18.23 21.11 -20.60
CA ALA A 209 17.59 19.79 -20.65
C ALA A 209 16.08 19.81 -20.35
N THR A 210 15.65 20.60 -19.36
CA THR A 210 14.23 20.77 -19.01
C THR A 210 13.43 21.43 -20.14
N ALA A 211 13.98 22.47 -20.78
CA ALA A 211 13.32 23.13 -21.90
C ALA A 211 13.17 22.19 -23.10
N ALA A 212 14.21 21.40 -23.38
CA ALA A 212 14.19 20.41 -24.46
C ALA A 212 13.16 19.28 -24.26
N GLN A 213 12.64 19.10 -23.04
CA GLN A 213 11.56 18.18 -22.71
C GLN A 213 10.19 18.87 -22.74
N ILE A 214 10.08 20.10 -22.21
CA ILE A 214 8.83 20.85 -22.14
C ILE A 214 8.38 21.31 -23.53
N ILE A 215 9.27 21.96 -24.29
CA ILE A 215 8.95 22.64 -25.55
C ILE A 215 8.25 21.70 -26.54
N PRO A 216 8.75 20.47 -26.82
CA PRO A 216 8.07 19.53 -27.70
C PRO A 216 6.65 19.17 -27.28
N GLU A 217 6.40 19.04 -25.97
CA GLU A 217 5.07 18.68 -25.46
C GLU A 217 4.07 19.83 -25.53
N ILE A 218 4.49 21.04 -25.14
CA ILE A 218 3.59 22.20 -25.15
C ILE A 218 3.36 22.76 -26.57
N ALA A 219 4.30 22.56 -27.50
CA ALA A 219 4.15 22.99 -28.90
C ALA A 219 3.02 22.27 -29.65
N LYS A 220 2.54 21.13 -29.12
CA LYS A 220 1.43 20.36 -29.67
C LYS A 220 0.08 21.05 -29.46
N THR A 221 -0.05 21.89 -28.43
CA THR A 221 -1.35 22.48 -28.00
C THR A 221 -1.36 24.01 -27.95
N ALA A 222 -0.21 24.65 -27.75
CA ALA A 222 -0.10 26.10 -27.73
C ALA A 222 -0.38 26.73 -29.11
N ALA A 223 -1.02 27.91 -29.11
CA ALA A 223 -1.23 28.67 -30.35
C ALA A 223 0.10 29.19 -30.92
N HIS A 224 1.00 29.66 -30.05
CA HIS A 224 2.33 30.08 -30.45
C HIS A 224 3.32 29.92 -29.30
N ILE A 225 4.56 29.56 -29.61
CA ILE A 225 5.65 29.45 -28.63
C ILE A 225 6.85 30.25 -29.10
N THR A 226 7.41 31.05 -28.19
CA THR A 226 8.66 31.77 -28.42
C THR A 226 9.71 31.25 -27.46
N VAL A 227 10.75 30.61 -28.01
CA VAL A 227 11.87 30.02 -27.26
C VAL A 227 13.00 31.04 -27.19
N TYR A 228 13.30 31.52 -25.99
CA TYR A 228 14.39 32.46 -25.74
C TYR A 228 15.68 31.72 -25.41
N GLN A 229 16.61 31.72 -26.36
CA GLN A 229 17.89 31.01 -26.29
C GLN A 229 19.06 31.98 -26.40
N ARG A 230 19.77 32.24 -25.29
CA ARG A 230 21.00 33.06 -25.32
C ARG A 230 22.19 32.32 -25.91
N THR A 231 22.32 31.02 -25.64
CA THR A 231 23.46 30.22 -26.10
C THR A 231 22.96 28.82 -26.45
N PRO A 232 23.18 28.32 -27.68
CA PRO A 232 22.77 26.97 -28.05
C PRO A 232 23.48 25.89 -27.23
N ASN A 233 22.91 24.69 -27.22
CA ASN A 233 23.46 23.51 -26.56
C ASN A 233 23.84 22.43 -27.57
N TRP A 234 24.83 21.60 -27.25
CA TRP A 234 25.10 20.37 -28.00
C TRP A 234 23.98 19.38 -27.75
N ILE A 235 23.33 18.89 -28.81
CA ILE A 235 22.20 17.96 -28.73
C ILE A 235 22.53 16.71 -29.54
N ILE A 236 22.47 15.55 -28.91
CA ILE A 236 22.65 14.24 -29.54
C ILE A 236 21.32 13.47 -29.56
N PRO A 237 21.13 12.53 -30.51
CA PRO A 237 19.94 11.72 -30.56
C PRO A 237 19.83 10.84 -29.30
N ARG A 238 18.61 10.72 -28.79
CA ARG A 238 18.28 9.85 -27.66
C ARG A 238 18.08 8.42 -28.12
N GLY A 239 17.48 8.23 -29.30
CA GLY A 239 17.12 6.91 -29.82
C GLY A 239 16.20 6.17 -28.85
N ASP A 240 15.26 6.90 -28.22
CA ASP A 240 14.39 6.31 -27.21
C ASP A 240 13.43 5.30 -27.84
N ALA A 241 13.23 4.19 -27.15
CA ALA A 241 12.42 3.09 -27.63
C ALA A 241 11.71 2.39 -26.48
N PRO A 242 10.49 1.87 -26.70
CA PRO A 242 9.82 1.01 -25.74
C PRO A 242 10.63 -0.28 -25.55
N VAL A 243 10.78 -0.71 -24.30
CA VAL A 243 11.35 -2.01 -23.97
C VAL A 243 10.25 -3.05 -24.12
N SER A 244 10.37 -3.88 -25.16
CA SER A 244 9.37 -4.91 -25.46
C SER A 244 9.09 -5.83 -24.25
N PRO A 245 7.85 -6.36 -24.11
CA PRO A 245 7.51 -7.30 -23.03
C PRO A 245 8.45 -8.51 -22.97
N THR A 246 8.92 -9.01 -24.12
CA THR A 246 9.88 -10.12 -24.20
C THR A 246 11.24 -9.74 -23.63
N LYS A 247 11.75 -8.53 -23.95
CA LYS A 247 13.01 -8.02 -23.39
C LYS A 247 12.90 -7.78 -21.88
N ARG A 248 11.77 -7.26 -21.38
CA ARG A 248 11.50 -7.13 -19.93
C ARG A 248 11.46 -8.49 -19.24
N ALA A 249 10.76 -9.47 -19.83
CA ALA A 249 10.73 -10.83 -19.30
C ALA A 249 12.16 -11.44 -19.24
N LEU A 250 12.97 -11.28 -20.29
CA LEU A 250 14.36 -11.73 -20.27
C LEU A 250 15.17 -11.06 -19.16
N PHE A 251 15.04 -9.75 -18.96
CA PHE A 251 15.72 -9.05 -17.86
C PHE A 251 15.21 -9.45 -16.47
N LYS A 252 13.94 -9.85 -16.35
CA LYS A 252 13.30 -10.29 -15.10
C LYS A 252 13.72 -11.71 -14.70
N TYR A 253 13.65 -12.66 -15.63
CA TYR A 253 13.89 -14.09 -15.36
C TYR A 253 15.33 -14.54 -15.65
N VAL A 254 16.12 -13.74 -16.39
CA VAL A 254 17.52 -14.05 -16.69
C VAL A 254 18.43 -12.92 -16.17
N PRO A 255 18.68 -12.86 -14.85
CA PRO A 255 19.54 -11.83 -14.24
C PRO A 255 20.90 -11.64 -14.92
N PRO A 256 21.61 -12.69 -15.39
CA PRO A 256 22.87 -12.51 -16.12
C PRO A 256 22.75 -11.65 -17.38
N LEU A 257 21.63 -11.74 -18.13
CA LEU A 257 21.40 -10.88 -19.28
C LEU A 257 21.19 -9.43 -18.87
N ARG A 258 20.46 -9.19 -17.78
CA ARG A 258 20.26 -7.85 -17.21
C ARG A 258 21.60 -7.25 -16.74
N TRP A 259 22.42 -8.02 -16.02
CA TRP A 259 23.74 -7.59 -15.56
C TRP A 259 24.67 -7.27 -16.73
N ARG A 260 24.71 -8.15 -17.75
CA ARG A 260 25.50 -7.90 -18.97
C ARG A 260 25.04 -6.63 -19.68
N ALA A 261 23.74 -6.46 -19.83
CA ALA A 261 23.17 -5.32 -20.54
C ALA A 261 23.43 -4.00 -19.79
N ARG A 262 23.39 -4.02 -18.45
CA ARG A 262 23.78 -2.88 -17.61
C ARG A 262 25.28 -2.60 -17.69
N ALA A 263 26.11 -3.65 -17.70
CA ALA A 263 27.57 -3.49 -17.83
C ALA A 263 28.01 -2.91 -19.17
N LEU A 264 27.40 -3.35 -20.27
CA LEU A 264 27.66 -2.76 -21.59
C LEU A 264 27.26 -1.28 -21.65
N GLN A 265 26.16 -0.91 -20.99
CA GLN A 265 25.75 0.50 -20.89
C GLN A 265 26.68 1.31 -19.99
N MET A 266 27.18 0.70 -18.91
CA MET A 266 28.17 1.31 -18.04
C MET A 266 29.46 1.60 -18.82
N ASP A 267 30.02 0.61 -19.52
CA ASP A 267 31.23 0.77 -20.33
C ASP A 267 31.06 1.83 -21.42
N PHE A 268 29.89 1.85 -22.08
CA PHE A 268 29.58 2.85 -23.10
C PHE A 268 29.47 4.26 -22.51
N ARG A 269 28.86 4.44 -21.34
CA ARG A 269 28.78 5.75 -20.70
C ARG A 269 30.13 6.21 -20.15
N GLU A 270 30.96 5.28 -19.67
CA GLU A 270 32.34 5.57 -19.28
C GLU A 270 33.21 6.03 -20.46
N SER A 271 32.99 5.50 -21.67
CA SER A 271 33.75 5.95 -22.85
C SER A 271 33.49 7.42 -23.23
N PHE A 272 32.39 8.03 -22.76
CA PHE A 272 32.07 9.44 -23.00
C PHE A 272 32.92 10.39 -22.16
N TYR A 273 33.60 9.89 -21.13
CA TYR A 273 34.45 10.69 -20.25
C TYR A 273 35.49 11.50 -21.04
N ASP A 274 36.17 10.89 -22.01
CA ASP A 274 37.22 11.55 -22.81
C ASP A 274 36.69 12.74 -23.61
N ALA A 275 35.49 12.65 -24.19
CA ALA A 275 34.89 13.78 -24.90
C ALA A 275 34.39 14.89 -23.99
N VAL A 276 33.98 14.55 -22.77
CA VAL A 276 33.48 15.53 -21.79
C VAL A 276 34.63 16.29 -21.12
N ILE A 277 35.79 15.66 -20.92
CA ILE A 277 36.97 16.30 -20.31
C ILE A 277 37.90 16.92 -21.36
N ASN A 278 38.09 16.29 -22.52
CA ASN A 278 38.95 16.79 -23.58
C ASN A 278 38.14 17.09 -24.85
N GLY A 279 37.84 18.38 -25.05
CA GLY A 279 37.09 18.87 -26.20
C GLY A 279 37.77 18.64 -27.56
N GLN A 280 39.06 18.30 -27.58
CA GLN A 280 39.83 17.99 -28.79
C GLN A 280 40.04 16.49 -29.00
N SER A 281 39.46 15.64 -28.15
CA SER A 281 39.51 14.20 -28.37
C SER A 281 38.82 13.78 -29.68
N PRO A 282 39.23 12.65 -30.30
CA PRO A 282 38.53 12.10 -31.46
C PRO A 282 37.03 11.94 -31.20
N PHE A 283 36.66 11.49 -30.00
CA PHE A 283 35.26 11.29 -29.63
C PHE A 283 34.48 12.61 -29.48
N ALA A 284 35.12 13.70 -29.05
CA ALA A 284 34.50 15.03 -29.11
C ALA A 284 34.29 15.51 -30.56
N GLY A 285 35.14 15.11 -31.50
CA GLY A 285 34.93 15.30 -32.94
C GLY A 285 33.70 14.55 -33.45
N ASP A 286 33.55 13.28 -33.05
CA ASP A 286 32.37 12.46 -33.37
C ASP A 286 31.08 13.10 -32.83
N ILE A 287 31.09 13.59 -31.59
CA ILE A 287 29.93 14.27 -30.99
C ILE A 287 29.52 15.50 -31.81
N ARG A 288 30.46 16.35 -32.24
CA ARG A 288 30.14 17.52 -33.08
C ARG A 288 29.50 17.09 -34.39
N THR A 289 30.11 16.10 -35.04
CA THR A 289 29.62 15.55 -36.32
C THR A 289 28.20 14.97 -36.17
N TRP A 290 27.93 14.22 -35.11
CA TRP A 290 26.59 13.68 -34.84
C TRP A 290 25.56 14.77 -34.54
N CYS A 291 25.93 15.81 -33.78
CA CYS A 291 25.05 16.94 -33.49
C CYS A 291 24.71 17.71 -34.77
N GLU A 292 25.70 18.02 -35.59
CA GLU A 292 25.53 18.74 -36.86
C GLU A 292 24.68 17.92 -37.84
N HIS A 293 24.98 16.63 -37.98
CA HIS A 293 24.19 15.72 -38.83
C HIS A 293 22.72 15.68 -38.39
N GLN A 294 22.46 15.45 -37.11
CA GLN A 294 21.09 15.41 -36.58
C GLN A 294 20.35 16.74 -36.79
N MET A 295 21.03 17.87 -36.58
CA MET A 295 20.45 19.19 -36.79
C MET A 295 20.10 19.44 -38.26
N HIS A 296 21.00 19.12 -39.18
CA HIS A 296 20.77 19.28 -40.62
C HIS A 296 19.67 18.33 -41.13
N GLU A 297 19.60 17.09 -40.64
CA GLU A 297 18.53 16.16 -40.98
C GLU A 297 17.16 16.63 -40.46
N ALA A 298 17.11 17.19 -39.26
CA ALA A 298 15.85 17.66 -38.65
C ALA A 298 15.38 19.02 -39.20
N LEU A 299 16.28 19.85 -39.70
CA LEU A 299 16.02 21.19 -40.22
C LEU A 299 16.59 21.35 -41.65
N PRO A 300 16.06 20.63 -42.66
CA PRO A 300 16.61 20.69 -44.01
C PRO A 300 16.48 22.11 -44.59
N ASP A 301 17.53 22.56 -45.29
CA ASP A 301 17.59 23.83 -46.01
C ASP A 301 17.38 25.11 -45.16
N GLN A 302 17.74 25.09 -43.87
CA GLN A 302 17.60 26.24 -42.95
C GLN A 302 18.95 26.76 -42.41
N PRO A 303 19.83 27.36 -43.25
CA PRO A 303 21.18 27.76 -42.85
C PRO A 303 21.23 28.80 -41.72
N GLU A 304 20.27 29.72 -41.66
CA GLU A 304 20.18 30.71 -40.58
C GLU A 304 19.89 30.07 -39.21
N LEU A 305 19.05 29.02 -39.18
CA LEU A 305 18.78 28.28 -37.94
C LEU A 305 19.98 27.41 -37.57
N TRP A 306 20.66 26.79 -38.53
CA TRP A 306 21.87 26.01 -38.26
C TRP A 306 22.94 26.87 -37.56
N GLU A 307 23.17 28.10 -38.04
CA GLU A 307 24.11 29.01 -37.39
C GLU A 307 23.67 29.38 -35.96
N LYS A 308 22.39 29.72 -35.76
CA LYS A 308 21.83 30.06 -34.44
C LYS A 308 21.85 28.90 -33.43
N LEU A 309 21.79 27.67 -33.92
CA LEU A 309 21.73 26.44 -33.12
C LEU A 309 23.09 25.77 -32.92
N THR A 310 24.15 26.20 -33.63
CA THR A 310 25.49 25.62 -33.48
C THR A 310 26.26 26.25 -32.32
N PRO A 311 26.67 25.47 -31.29
CA PRO A 311 27.46 26.00 -30.19
C PRO A 311 28.89 26.35 -30.57
N LYS A 312 29.38 27.48 -30.04
CA LYS A 312 30.75 28.00 -30.25
C LYS A 312 31.74 27.61 -29.13
N TYR A 313 31.42 26.56 -28.37
CA TYR A 313 32.22 26.08 -27.24
C TYR A 313 32.37 24.56 -27.30
N ASN A 314 33.36 24.00 -26.60
CA ASN A 314 33.67 22.58 -26.64
C ASN A 314 32.57 21.70 -26.02
N PRO A 315 32.28 20.52 -26.62
CA PRO A 315 31.50 19.48 -25.95
C PRO A 315 32.01 19.21 -24.54
N GLY A 316 31.10 19.18 -23.57
CA GLY A 316 31.43 19.05 -22.15
C GLY A 316 31.28 20.34 -21.34
N CYS A 317 31.49 21.54 -21.90
CA CYS A 317 31.39 22.79 -21.10
C CYS A 317 30.02 22.99 -20.46
N LYS A 318 28.96 22.68 -21.23
CA LYS A 318 27.59 22.50 -20.73
C LYS A 318 27.20 21.03 -20.90
N ARG A 319 26.19 20.61 -20.15
CA ARG A 319 25.59 19.27 -20.29
C ARG A 319 25.11 19.09 -21.73
N ILE A 320 25.57 18.01 -22.38
CA ILE A 320 25.06 17.60 -23.68
C ILE A 320 23.60 17.16 -23.49
N ILE A 321 22.70 17.75 -24.26
CA ILE A 321 21.27 17.44 -24.19
C ILE A 321 21.01 16.21 -25.06
N ILE A 322 20.19 15.30 -24.56
CA ILE A 322 19.85 14.06 -25.27
C ILE A 322 18.37 14.13 -25.65
N SER A 323 18.08 14.41 -26.93
CA SER A 323 16.71 14.64 -27.39
C SER A 323 16.52 14.23 -28.85
N ASP A 324 15.38 13.58 -29.12
CA ASP A 324 14.92 13.27 -30.48
C ASP A 324 14.01 14.39 -31.02
N ASP A 325 13.31 15.10 -30.15
CA ASP A 325 12.17 15.94 -30.54
C ASP A 325 12.46 17.45 -30.60
N TYR A 326 13.60 17.91 -30.08
CA TYR A 326 13.87 19.35 -29.93
C TYR A 326 14.00 20.07 -31.28
N TYR A 327 14.92 19.64 -32.16
CA TYR A 327 15.08 20.26 -33.48
C TYR A 327 13.83 20.15 -34.35
N PRO A 328 13.16 18.98 -34.47
CA PRO A 328 11.89 18.89 -35.19
C PRO A 328 10.83 19.85 -34.67
N THR A 329 10.81 20.14 -33.37
CA THR A 329 9.86 21.09 -32.79
C THR A 329 10.15 22.53 -33.23
N LEU A 330 11.41 22.91 -33.38
CA LEU A 330 11.79 24.24 -33.88
C LEU A 330 11.42 24.45 -35.36
N ALA A 331 11.19 23.37 -36.12
CA ALA A 331 10.72 23.45 -37.51
C ALA A 331 9.21 23.71 -37.64
N ARG A 332 8.45 23.66 -36.54
CA ARG A 332 6.99 23.87 -36.57
C ARG A 332 6.67 25.34 -36.80
N GLU A 333 5.64 25.60 -37.59
CA GLU A 333 5.18 26.96 -37.91
C GLU A 333 4.73 27.77 -36.68
N ASN A 334 4.31 27.09 -35.60
CA ASN A 334 3.86 27.73 -34.36
C ASN A 334 5.00 27.95 -33.33
N VAL A 335 6.26 27.76 -33.71
CA VAL A 335 7.42 27.90 -32.82
C VAL A 335 8.42 28.90 -33.40
N THR A 336 8.78 29.90 -32.60
CA THR A 336 9.79 30.92 -32.94
C THR A 336 11.00 30.77 -32.04
N LEU A 337 12.20 30.83 -32.62
CA LEU A 337 13.47 30.88 -31.88
C LEU A 337 13.98 32.34 -31.82
N GLU A 338 14.08 32.90 -30.62
CA GLU A 338 14.66 34.23 -30.37
C GLU A 338 16.01 34.08 -29.67
N THR A 339 17.06 34.65 -30.28
CA THR A 339 18.44 34.54 -29.80
C THR A 339 19.01 35.84 -29.23
N ARG A 340 18.31 36.96 -29.40
CA ARG A 340 18.72 38.24 -28.81
C ARG A 340 18.55 38.22 -27.29
N PRO A 341 19.43 38.91 -26.52
CA PRO A 341 19.29 39.00 -25.07
C PRO A 341 17.96 39.67 -24.67
N ILE A 342 17.37 39.20 -23.58
CA ILE A 342 16.19 39.82 -22.97
C ILE A 342 16.65 41.03 -22.17
N SER A 343 16.13 42.21 -22.49
CA SER A 343 16.39 43.44 -21.74
C SER A 343 15.50 43.53 -20.49
N ARG A 344 14.18 43.34 -20.67
CA ARG A 344 13.19 43.33 -19.58
C ARG A 344 11.91 42.60 -19.98
N ILE A 345 11.11 42.25 -18.99
CA ILE A 345 9.74 41.75 -19.17
C ILE A 345 8.80 42.93 -18.99
N THR A 346 7.90 43.14 -19.95
CA THR A 346 6.85 44.16 -19.87
C THR A 346 5.59 43.55 -19.27
N GLU A 347 4.54 44.36 -19.05
CA GLU A 347 3.29 43.85 -18.45
C GLU A 347 2.70 42.67 -19.24
N ASN A 348 2.85 42.63 -20.56
CA ASN A 348 2.27 41.60 -21.44
C ASN A 348 3.28 40.97 -22.42
N GLY A 349 4.57 41.31 -22.36
CA GLY A 349 5.54 40.98 -23.41
C GLY A 349 6.99 40.92 -22.93
N ILE A 350 7.92 40.78 -23.87
CA ILE A 350 9.36 40.71 -23.59
C ILE A 350 10.08 41.68 -24.53
N ASP A 351 10.81 42.66 -23.97
CA ASP A 351 11.68 43.57 -24.72
C ASP A 351 13.08 42.97 -24.86
N LEU A 352 13.71 43.20 -26.01
CA LEU A 352 15.00 42.64 -26.37
C LEU A 352 16.08 43.73 -26.39
N GLU A 353 17.34 43.34 -26.24
CA GLU A 353 18.45 44.26 -26.47
C GLU A 353 18.63 44.52 -27.97
N GLY A 354 18.59 45.80 -28.37
CA GLY A 354 18.90 46.26 -29.72
C GLY A 354 20.39 46.24 -30.02
N GLU A 355 20.75 46.47 -31.29
CA GLU A 355 22.16 46.48 -31.74
C GLU A 355 22.99 47.60 -31.08
N ASP A 356 22.33 48.67 -30.63
CA ASP A 356 22.91 49.80 -29.88
C ASP A 356 22.89 49.61 -28.35
N GLY A 357 22.44 48.44 -27.88
CA GLY A 357 22.28 48.11 -26.46
C GLY A 357 21.05 48.75 -25.81
N GLN A 358 20.20 49.46 -26.55
CA GLN A 358 18.94 50.00 -26.03
C GLN A 358 17.81 48.96 -26.11
N PRO A 359 16.81 49.00 -25.20
CA PRO A 359 15.66 48.11 -25.28
C PRO A 359 14.85 48.36 -26.55
N VAL A 360 14.62 47.32 -27.34
CA VAL A 360 13.72 47.32 -28.50
C VAL A 360 12.51 46.45 -28.18
N SER A 361 11.32 46.91 -28.55
CA SER A 361 10.09 46.15 -28.32
C SER A 361 10.15 44.79 -29.02
N GLY A 362 10.04 43.73 -28.24
CA GLY A 362 9.93 42.36 -28.73
C GLY A 362 8.47 41.92 -28.84
N GLU A 363 8.26 40.61 -28.77
CA GLU A 363 6.92 40.04 -28.86
C GLU A 363 6.07 40.34 -27.61
N SER A 364 4.78 40.53 -27.84
CA SER A 364 3.79 40.87 -26.81
C SER A 364 2.59 39.91 -26.84
N ASP A 365 1.70 40.11 -25.88
CA ASP A 365 0.49 39.31 -25.63
C ASP A 365 0.80 37.85 -25.29
N PHE A 366 1.81 37.62 -24.44
CA PHE A 366 2.04 36.29 -23.85
C PHE A 366 1.02 36.02 -22.74
N ASP A 367 0.39 34.84 -22.78
CA ASP A 367 -0.46 34.34 -21.70
C ASP A 367 0.35 33.74 -20.55
N LEU A 368 1.49 33.14 -20.89
CA LEU A 368 2.31 32.34 -19.98
C LEU A 368 3.81 32.53 -20.23
N LEU A 369 4.56 32.73 -19.14
CA LEU A 369 6.02 32.60 -19.10
C LEU A 369 6.40 31.28 -18.44
N VAL A 370 7.12 30.43 -19.18
CA VAL A 370 7.74 29.22 -18.64
C VAL A 370 9.22 29.50 -18.37
N LEU A 371 9.59 29.47 -17.10
CA LEU A 371 10.96 29.61 -16.62
C LEU A 371 11.60 28.21 -16.56
N ALA A 372 12.37 27.86 -17.59
CA ALA A 372 13.18 26.65 -17.66
C ALA A 372 14.64 26.93 -17.25
N THR A 373 14.81 27.68 -16.16
CA THR A 373 16.07 28.32 -15.72
C THR A 373 16.87 27.52 -14.69
N GLY A 374 16.45 26.28 -14.41
CA GLY A 374 17.20 25.31 -13.60
C GLY A 374 17.10 25.54 -12.09
N PHE A 375 18.17 25.22 -11.36
CA PHE A 375 18.23 25.23 -9.90
C PHE A 375 19.44 26.02 -9.41
N ARG A 376 19.46 26.39 -8.13
CA ARG A 376 20.62 27.04 -7.47
C ARG A 376 21.68 25.99 -7.13
N THR A 377 22.45 25.58 -8.13
CA THR A 377 23.31 24.37 -8.05
C THR A 377 24.66 24.59 -7.37
N VAL A 378 25.16 25.82 -7.31
CA VAL A 378 26.45 26.16 -6.66
C VAL A 378 26.29 26.50 -5.18
N GLU A 379 25.05 26.67 -4.71
CA GLU A 379 24.69 26.98 -3.33
C GLU A 379 24.25 25.72 -2.59
N PHE A 380 25.21 24.85 -2.32
CA PHE A 380 24.98 23.58 -1.64
C PHE A 380 24.26 23.79 -0.28
N MET A 381 23.22 22.99 -0.05
CA MET A 381 22.41 22.97 1.19
C MET A 381 21.61 24.23 1.50
N TYR A 382 21.54 25.21 0.59
CA TYR A 382 20.62 26.34 0.75
C TYR A 382 19.15 25.85 0.87
N PRO A 383 18.31 26.43 1.76
CA PRO A 383 18.55 27.56 2.67
C PRO A 383 18.98 27.17 4.10
N ILE A 384 19.49 25.94 4.32
CA ILE A 384 19.80 25.43 5.65
C ILE A 384 21.04 26.14 6.21
N ASP A 385 20.91 26.76 7.39
CA ASP A 385 22.05 27.33 8.10
C ASP A 385 22.80 26.23 8.87
N ILE A 386 24.06 25.98 8.50
CA ILE A 386 24.90 24.94 9.13
C ILE A 386 26.07 25.58 9.85
N THR A 387 26.22 25.23 11.12
CA THR A 387 27.31 25.69 12.00
C THR A 387 28.07 24.49 12.56
N GLY A 388 29.37 24.42 12.29
CA GLY A 388 30.27 23.35 12.72
C GLY A 388 30.98 23.65 14.04
N ALA A 389 32.12 22.97 14.22
CA ALA A 389 32.96 23.10 15.41
C ALA A 389 33.45 24.54 15.62
N ASN A 390 33.55 24.94 16.89
CA ASN A 390 33.93 26.28 17.33
C ASN A 390 33.05 27.39 16.74
N GLY A 391 31.79 27.08 16.42
CA GLY A 391 30.82 28.05 15.90
C GLY A 391 31.08 28.52 14.47
N LYS A 392 31.96 27.85 13.70
CA LYS A 392 32.23 28.23 12.31
C LYS A 392 31.05 27.92 11.41
N SER A 393 30.57 28.91 10.65
CA SER A 393 29.49 28.69 9.69
C SER A 393 30.02 28.00 8.43
N ILE A 394 29.17 27.22 7.77
CA ILE A 394 29.54 26.60 6.48
C ILE A 394 29.83 27.64 5.39
N LYS A 395 29.18 28.81 5.47
CA LYS A 395 29.42 29.95 4.57
C LYS A 395 30.86 30.43 4.69
N ASP A 396 31.42 30.45 5.90
CA ASP A 396 32.82 30.82 6.13
C ASP A 396 33.78 29.71 5.67
N ILE A 397 33.45 28.44 5.93
CA ILE A 397 34.27 27.28 5.52
C ILE A 397 34.42 27.21 3.99
N TRP A 398 33.36 27.55 3.27
CA TRP A 398 33.28 27.57 1.80
C TRP A 398 33.50 28.94 1.18
N ARG A 399 34.08 29.88 1.92
CA ARG A 399 34.49 31.17 1.37
C ARG A 399 35.47 30.94 0.20
N GLY A 400 35.13 31.44 -0.99
CA GLY A 400 35.90 31.21 -2.23
C GLY A 400 35.50 29.93 -3.02
N GLY A 401 34.47 29.21 -2.58
CA GLY A 401 33.89 28.07 -3.30
C GLY A 401 33.67 26.85 -2.40
N ALA A 402 32.60 26.10 -2.69
CA ALA A 402 32.26 24.91 -1.92
C ALA A 402 33.31 23.79 -2.11
N ARG A 403 33.71 23.16 -1.01
CA ARG A 403 34.75 22.11 -0.97
C ARG A 403 34.43 21.04 0.06
N ALA A 404 34.72 19.78 -0.28
CA ALA A 404 34.53 18.64 0.62
C ALA A 404 35.52 17.54 0.25
N TYR A 405 35.92 16.71 1.21
CA TYR A 405 36.74 15.54 0.95
C TYR A 405 35.89 14.45 0.30
N TYR A 406 36.30 14.00 -0.88
CA TYR A 406 35.51 13.16 -1.78
C TYR A 406 34.11 13.69 -2.10
N GLY A 407 33.82 14.98 -1.85
CA GLY A 407 32.45 15.48 -1.94
C GLY A 407 31.50 14.98 -0.85
N THR A 408 32.03 14.38 0.24
CA THR A 408 31.23 13.69 1.29
C THR A 408 31.41 14.26 2.69
N THR A 409 32.61 14.68 3.08
CA THR A 409 32.88 15.21 4.42
C THR A 409 33.50 16.60 4.34
N VAL A 410 33.21 17.48 5.29
CA VAL A 410 33.60 18.89 5.25
C VAL A 410 34.47 19.22 6.45
N THR A 411 35.55 19.96 6.23
CA THR A 411 36.41 20.47 7.29
C THR A 411 35.59 21.24 8.32
N ASP A 412 35.92 21.07 9.60
CA ASP A 412 35.22 21.73 10.72
C ASP A 412 33.73 21.36 10.88
N LEU A 413 33.18 20.39 10.13
CA LEU A 413 31.87 19.78 10.40
C LEU A 413 32.07 18.34 10.93
N PRO A 414 32.15 18.13 12.26
CA PRO A 414 32.37 16.79 12.80
C PRO A 414 31.14 15.91 12.65
N ASN A 415 31.34 14.60 12.46
CA ASN A 415 30.27 13.61 12.28
C ASN A 415 29.22 14.04 11.26
N PHE A 416 29.68 14.64 10.17
CA PHE A 416 28.84 15.15 9.10
C PHE A 416 29.18 14.44 7.80
N GLY A 417 28.15 13.95 7.11
CA GLY A 417 28.23 13.40 5.77
C GLY A 417 27.29 14.12 4.83
N MET A 418 27.67 14.24 3.56
CA MET A 418 26.78 14.72 2.51
C MET A 418 26.87 13.84 1.27
N LEU A 419 25.73 13.64 0.60
CA LEU A 419 25.67 12.96 -0.68
C LEU A 419 25.43 13.97 -1.79
N TYR A 420 26.03 13.70 -2.95
CA TYR A 420 26.00 14.60 -4.09
C TYR A 420 26.52 16.02 -3.78
N GLY A 421 27.59 16.10 -2.99
CA GLY A 421 28.25 17.34 -2.58
C GLY A 421 29.20 17.95 -3.64
N PRO A 422 30.04 18.92 -3.25
CA PRO A 422 30.97 19.59 -4.16
C PRO A 422 31.85 18.60 -4.92
N ASN A 423 32.13 18.90 -6.20
CA ASN A 423 32.97 18.09 -7.09
C ASN A 423 32.50 16.65 -7.34
N THR A 424 31.18 16.41 -7.35
CA THR A 424 30.60 15.06 -7.58
C THR A 424 29.64 14.97 -8.76
N ASN A 425 29.35 16.09 -9.44
CA ASN A 425 28.44 16.10 -10.58
C ASN A 425 29.08 15.49 -11.84
N LEU A 426 28.32 14.65 -12.55
CA LEU A 426 28.78 13.95 -13.75
C LEU A 426 28.23 14.61 -15.02
N GLY A 427 29.05 14.59 -16.08
CA GLY A 427 28.64 14.98 -17.43
C GLY A 427 28.38 13.81 -18.39
N HIS A 428 28.72 12.57 -18.01
CA HIS A 428 28.78 11.42 -18.93
C HIS A 428 28.01 10.17 -18.45
N ASN A 429 27.78 9.99 -17.14
CA ASN A 429 27.22 8.75 -16.58
C ASN A 429 26.17 9.00 -15.47
N SER A 430 25.53 7.92 -14.99
CA SER A 430 24.55 7.93 -13.91
C SER A 430 25.18 8.20 -12.54
N ILE A 431 24.62 9.15 -11.80
CA ILE A 431 25.08 9.49 -10.45
C ILE A 431 24.75 8.42 -9.39
N ILE A 432 23.84 7.48 -9.69
CA ILE A 432 23.35 6.47 -8.73
C ILE A 432 24.50 5.65 -8.13
N LEU A 433 25.48 5.25 -8.95
CA LEU A 433 26.62 4.49 -8.47
C LEU A 433 27.54 5.34 -7.57
N MET A 434 27.75 6.62 -7.88
CA MET A 434 28.49 7.51 -6.98
C MET A 434 27.76 7.69 -5.65
N ILE A 435 26.42 7.81 -5.66
CA ILE A 435 25.60 7.85 -4.43
C ILE A 435 25.81 6.58 -3.59
N GLU A 436 25.86 5.40 -4.21
CA GLU A 436 26.14 4.16 -3.49
C GLU A 436 27.55 4.13 -2.89
N ALA A 437 28.57 4.64 -3.60
CA ALA A 437 29.92 4.78 -3.06
C ALA A 437 29.96 5.73 -1.85
N GLN A 438 29.33 6.90 -1.99
CA GLN A 438 29.20 7.91 -0.91
C GLN A 438 28.48 7.33 0.30
N SER A 439 27.35 6.65 0.08
CA SER A 439 26.56 6.00 1.13
C SER A 439 27.39 4.98 1.90
N ARG A 440 28.14 4.13 1.20
CA ARG A 440 29.03 3.12 1.82
C ARG A 440 30.14 3.75 2.63
N TYR A 441 30.79 4.77 2.08
CA TYR A 441 31.88 5.50 2.74
C TYR A 441 31.39 6.22 4.00
N ILE A 442 30.29 6.97 3.92
CA ILE A 442 29.67 7.64 5.07
C ILE A 442 29.23 6.62 6.13
N ASN A 443 28.63 5.49 5.75
CA ASN A 443 28.25 4.45 6.71
C ASN A 443 29.46 3.82 7.41
N ALA A 444 30.61 3.70 6.73
CA ALA A 444 31.85 3.25 7.36
C ALA A 444 32.37 4.26 8.40
N LEU A 445 32.20 5.57 8.17
CA LEU A 445 32.52 6.61 9.15
C LEU A 445 31.52 6.65 10.32
N ILE A 446 30.24 6.33 10.08
CA ILE A 446 29.22 6.24 11.12
C ILE A 446 29.50 5.06 12.06
N ALA A 447 29.98 3.93 11.55
CA ALA A 447 30.20 2.71 12.33
C ALA A 447 31.02 2.91 13.63
N PRO A 448 32.22 3.53 13.64
CA PRO A 448 32.97 3.76 14.87
C PRO A 448 32.26 4.73 15.83
N VAL A 449 31.47 5.69 15.33
CA VAL A 449 30.66 6.59 16.18
C VAL A 449 29.55 5.79 16.89
N LEU A 450 28.92 4.85 16.19
CA LEU A 450 27.96 3.91 16.80
C LEU A 450 28.61 3.05 17.88
N ASP A 451 29.80 2.54 17.62
CA ASP A 451 30.53 1.67 18.55
C ASP A 451 30.99 2.44 19.80
N ALA A 452 31.49 3.67 19.64
CA ALA A 452 31.79 4.56 20.76
C ALA A 452 30.53 4.83 21.61
N ARG A 453 29.41 5.18 20.97
CA ARG A 453 28.13 5.41 21.67
C ARG A 453 27.63 4.18 22.42
N ARG A 454 27.74 2.98 21.84
CA ARG A 454 27.38 1.71 22.51
C ARG A 454 28.19 1.46 23.78
N ASN A 455 29.39 2.01 23.85
CA ASN A 455 30.27 1.95 25.02
C ASN A 455 30.11 3.15 25.96
N GLY A 456 29.07 3.99 25.78
CA GLY A 456 28.82 5.18 26.60
C GLY A 456 29.82 6.31 26.38
N LYS A 457 30.59 6.26 25.28
CA LYS A 457 31.61 7.25 24.91
C LYS A 457 31.11 8.12 23.76
N ASN A 458 31.74 9.28 23.56
CA ASN A 458 31.51 10.12 22.38
C ASN A 458 32.74 10.08 21.46
N LEU A 459 32.47 10.16 20.15
CA LEU A 459 33.51 10.21 19.13
C LEU A 459 33.07 11.21 18.07
N ALA A 460 33.92 12.18 17.80
CA ALA A 460 33.78 13.15 16.74
C ALA A 460 34.87 12.92 15.69
N LEU A 461 34.46 12.77 14.43
CA LEU A 461 35.33 12.59 13.29
C LEU A 461 35.17 13.76 12.33
N LYS A 462 36.28 14.43 12.00
CA LYS A 462 36.32 15.48 10.96
C LYS A 462 37.53 15.26 10.06
N PRO A 463 37.44 15.52 8.75
CA PRO A 463 38.59 15.39 7.86
C PRO A 463 39.64 16.46 8.20
N LYS A 464 40.92 16.13 8.02
CA LYS A 464 42.01 17.09 8.22
C LYS A 464 41.96 18.20 7.15
N PRO A 465 42.14 19.48 7.52
CA PRO A 465 42.06 20.59 6.57
C PRO A 465 43.01 20.45 5.37
N ASP A 466 44.27 20.06 5.61
CA ASP A 466 45.29 19.88 4.58
C ASP A 466 44.96 18.75 3.60
N VAL A 467 44.32 17.68 4.07
CA VAL A 467 43.85 16.59 3.19
C VAL A 467 42.70 17.05 2.31
N VAL A 468 41.74 17.79 2.88
CA VAL A 468 40.62 18.36 2.11
C VAL A 468 41.14 19.33 1.05
N ASP A 469 42.07 20.22 1.42
CA ASP A 469 42.63 21.21 0.51
C ASP A 469 43.46 20.53 -0.60
N ALA A 470 44.36 19.60 -0.26
CA ALA A 470 45.16 18.86 -1.24
C ALA A 470 44.29 18.07 -2.24
N TYR A 471 43.22 17.42 -1.76
CA TYR A 471 42.28 16.72 -2.63
C TYR A 471 41.56 17.69 -3.59
N ASN A 472 41.03 18.79 -3.07
CA ASN A 472 40.30 19.75 -3.87
C ASN A 472 41.22 20.49 -4.86
N ASP A 473 42.45 20.83 -4.48
CA ASP A 473 43.43 21.45 -5.36
C ASP A 473 43.80 20.51 -6.53
N LYS A 474 44.00 19.22 -6.25
CA LYS A 474 44.22 18.21 -7.30
C LYS A 474 43.04 18.14 -8.26
N VAL A 475 41.81 18.11 -7.75
CA VAL A 475 40.59 18.10 -8.59
C VAL A 475 40.51 19.38 -9.43
N GLN A 476 40.75 20.55 -8.86
CA GLN A 476 40.73 21.82 -9.60
C GLN A 476 41.82 21.90 -10.66
N GLN A 477 43.02 21.38 -10.41
CA GLN A 477 44.09 21.33 -11.43
C GLN A 477 43.66 20.55 -12.67
N ILE A 478 42.90 19.46 -12.50
CA ILE A 478 42.36 18.68 -13.61
C ILE A 478 41.20 19.45 -14.29
N LEU A 479 40.26 19.95 -13.50
CA LEU A 479 39.07 20.66 -14.03
C LEU A 479 39.43 21.91 -14.82
N ASN A 480 40.45 22.68 -14.40
CA ASN A 480 40.91 23.88 -15.09
C ASN A 480 41.47 23.61 -16.49
N ASN A 481 41.88 22.37 -16.76
CA ASN A 481 42.38 21.95 -18.08
C ASN A 481 41.33 21.15 -18.88
N SER A 482 40.09 21.07 -18.38
CA SER A 482 39.02 20.30 -19.01
C SER A 482 38.10 21.17 -19.88
N SER A 483 37.25 20.56 -20.70
CA SER A 483 36.18 21.26 -21.43
C SER A 483 35.24 22.04 -20.52
N PHE A 484 35.13 21.69 -19.23
CA PHE A 484 34.36 22.48 -18.27
C PHE A 484 34.91 23.89 -18.08
N ALA A 485 36.22 24.09 -18.27
CA ALA A 485 36.90 25.37 -18.13
C ALA A 485 36.91 26.20 -19.42
N ASP A 486 36.20 25.79 -20.47
CA ASP A 486 36.18 26.51 -21.76
C ASP A 486 35.85 28.01 -21.56
N PRO A 487 36.72 28.92 -22.03
CA PRO A 487 36.54 30.36 -21.88
C PRO A 487 35.36 30.91 -22.70
N ASN A 488 34.96 30.23 -23.77
CA ASN A 488 33.85 30.64 -24.64
C ASN A 488 32.48 30.22 -24.06
N CYS A 489 32.43 29.63 -22.87
CA CYS A 489 31.22 29.12 -22.29
C CYS A 489 31.09 29.41 -20.79
N ASN A 490 29.94 29.99 -20.45
CA ASN A 490 29.48 30.18 -19.09
C ASN A 490 28.43 29.11 -18.75
N SER A 491 28.71 28.26 -17.78
CA SER A 491 27.83 27.16 -17.37
C SER A 491 27.60 27.19 -15.86
N TRP A 492 26.51 26.55 -15.42
CA TRP A 492 26.14 26.45 -14.00
C TRP A 492 27.13 25.62 -13.16
N TYR A 493 28.14 25.00 -13.78
CA TYR A 493 29.21 24.30 -13.09
C TYR A 493 30.17 25.25 -12.36
N LYS A 494 30.25 26.50 -12.83
CA LYS A 494 31.17 27.54 -12.36
C LYS A 494 30.46 28.49 -11.38
N ASN A 495 31.18 28.96 -10.37
CA ASN A 495 30.74 30.11 -9.57
C ASN A 495 31.00 31.43 -10.31
N ASP A 496 30.63 32.56 -9.71
CA ASP A 496 30.81 33.90 -10.30
C ASP A 496 32.30 34.24 -10.54
N GLU A 497 33.22 33.60 -9.82
CA GLU A 497 34.68 33.75 -9.99
C GLU A 497 35.25 32.78 -11.05
N GLY A 498 34.40 31.97 -11.70
CA GLY A 498 34.79 31.00 -12.74
C GLY A 498 35.29 29.65 -12.22
N ARG A 499 35.36 29.44 -10.89
CA ARG A 499 35.80 28.18 -10.25
C ARG A 499 34.74 27.09 -10.42
N ILE A 500 35.16 25.89 -10.82
CA ILE A 500 34.26 24.76 -11.05
C ILE A 500 34.03 24.00 -9.73
N THR A 501 32.92 24.25 -9.06
CA THR A 501 32.64 23.66 -7.74
C THR A 501 31.78 22.40 -7.78
N ASN A 502 31.15 22.11 -8.92
CA ASN A 502 30.14 21.06 -9.00
C ASN A 502 30.68 19.74 -9.55
N ASN A 503 31.52 19.78 -10.59
CA ASN A 503 31.79 18.60 -11.41
C ASN A 503 32.90 17.70 -10.85
N TRP A 504 32.71 16.40 -11.00
CA TRP A 504 33.75 15.40 -10.78
C TRP A 504 34.71 15.38 -11.98
N SER A 505 36.00 15.29 -11.69
CA SER A 505 37.07 15.37 -12.69
C SER A 505 37.44 14.02 -13.32
N GLY A 506 36.89 12.90 -12.82
CA GLY A 506 37.27 11.54 -13.22
C GLY A 506 36.09 10.68 -13.69
N THR A 507 36.34 9.38 -13.78
CA THR A 507 35.33 8.36 -14.13
C THR A 507 34.50 7.93 -12.91
N VAL A 508 33.36 7.27 -13.11
CA VAL A 508 32.60 6.68 -11.99
C VAL A 508 33.36 5.51 -11.38
N ILE A 509 34.12 4.75 -12.19
CA ILE A 509 34.96 3.65 -11.72
C ILE A 509 36.06 4.16 -10.80
N GLU A 510 36.79 5.21 -11.20
CA GLU A 510 37.82 5.84 -10.37
C GLU A 510 37.21 6.36 -9.05
N TYR A 511 36.02 6.97 -9.11
CA TYR A 511 35.36 7.43 -7.89
C TYR A 511 34.97 6.27 -6.95
N GLN A 512 34.45 5.17 -7.51
CA GLN A 512 34.18 3.94 -6.76
C GLN A 512 35.44 3.37 -6.09
N GLU A 513 36.59 3.44 -6.77
CA GLU A 513 37.89 3.01 -6.22
C GLU A 513 38.38 3.94 -5.11
N ASN A 514 38.28 5.26 -5.30
CA ASN A 514 38.65 6.26 -4.30
C ASN A 514 37.87 6.08 -2.98
N LEU A 515 36.58 5.75 -3.06
CA LEU A 515 35.73 5.55 -1.87
C LEU A 515 35.69 4.10 -1.37
N ALA A 516 36.41 3.17 -2.01
CA ALA A 516 36.42 1.76 -1.61
C ALA A 516 37.14 1.53 -0.27
N THR A 517 37.94 2.49 0.20
CA THR A 517 38.73 2.40 1.44
C THR A 517 38.62 3.70 2.22
N VAL A 518 38.43 3.60 3.54
CA VAL A 518 38.62 4.72 4.47
C VAL A 518 40.05 4.68 4.98
N ASP A 519 40.80 5.76 4.77
CA ASP A 519 42.06 6.01 5.46
C ASP A 519 41.75 6.82 6.72
N TRP A 520 41.96 6.20 7.88
CA TRP A 520 41.67 6.84 9.17
C TRP A 520 42.70 7.92 9.51
N THR A 521 43.87 7.91 8.86
CA THR A 521 44.88 8.95 9.06
C THR A 521 44.51 10.28 8.42
N ASP A 522 43.51 10.29 7.52
CA ASP A 522 42.94 11.50 6.92
C ASP A 522 41.96 12.24 7.86
N TYR A 523 41.57 11.59 8.97
CA TYR A 523 40.58 12.12 9.91
C TYR A 523 41.23 12.49 11.25
N ILE A 524 40.71 13.56 11.84
CA ILE A 524 40.95 13.93 13.23
C ILE A 524 39.84 13.29 14.05
N ALA A 525 40.23 12.44 15.00
CA ALA A 525 39.33 11.83 15.97
C ALA A 525 39.44 12.57 17.31
N GLU A 526 38.30 12.99 17.86
CA GLU A 526 38.20 13.70 19.13
C GLU A 526 37.11 13.06 20.01
N GLY A 527 37.23 13.16 21.34
CA GLY A 527 36.24 12.64 22.29
C GLY A 527 36.78 11.49 23.15
N THR A 528 35.91 10.88 23.94
CA THR A 528 36.29 9.80 24.87
C THR A 528 36.37 8.41 24.22
N GLY A 529 35.93 8.29 22.96
CA GLY A 529 35.86 7.07 22.16
C GLY A 529 36.91 6.91 21.07
N THR A 530 38.02 7.66 21.12
CA THR A 530 39.10 7.57 20.12
C THR A 530 39.77 6.20 20.09
N ASP A 531 39.72 5.45 21.20
CA ASP A 531 40.24 4.08 21.31
C ASP A 531 39.62 3.10 20.31
N VAL A 532 38.39 3.37 19.82
CA VAL A 532 37.73 2.55 18.79
C VAL A 532 38.49 2.56 17.45
N LEU A 533 39.36 3.56 17.25
CA LEU A 533 40.20 3.72 16.07
C LEU A 533 41.69 3.43 16.33
N GLU A 534 42.09 3.09 17.56
CA GLU A 534 43.49 2.74 17.85
C GLU A 534 43.95 1.54 17.02
N GLY A 535 45.11 1.67 16.39
CA GLY A 535 45.68 0.63 15.52
C GLY A 535 45.02 0.49 14.14
N LYS A 536 43.96 1.25 13.82
CA LYS A 536 43.34 1.25 12.48
C LYS A 536 43.97 2.33 11.61
N THR A 537 44.70 1.92 10.59
CA THR A 537 45.22 2.85 9.56
C THR A 537 44.26 2.94 8.37
N LYS A 538 43.82 1.80 7.84
CA LYS A 538 42.88 1.73 6.71
C LYS A 538 41.76 0.72 6.96
N SER A 539 40.61 0.94 6.35
CA SER A 539 39.48 -0.01 6.35
C SER A 539 38.88 -0.14 4.95
N SER A 540 38.92 -1.35 4.40
CA SER A 540 38.34 -1.65 3.09
C SER A 540 36.83 -1.87 3.21
N ILE A 541 36.07 -1.09 2.43
CA ILE A 541 34.61 -1.14 2.34
C ILE A 541 34.17 -1.92 1.08
N GLY A 542 35.04 -1.96 0.07
CA GLY A 542 34.78 -2.52 -1.25
C GLY A 542 33.93 -1.61 -2.13
N ARG A 543 33.97 -1.85 -3.44
CA ARG A 543 33.23 -1.06 -4.43
C ARG A 543 32.09 -1.83 -5.11
N VAL A 544 31.21 -1.10 -5.80
CA VAL A 544 30.30 -1.71 -6.77
C VAL A 544 31.09 -1.94 -8.06
N VAL A 545 30.92 -3.13 -8.65
CA VAL A 545 31.53 -3.51 -9.93
C VAL A 545 30.38 -3.73 -10.90
N GLU A 546 30.23 -2.82 -11.85
CA GLU A 546 29.19 -2.88 -12.89
C GLU A 546 29.79 -2.76 -14.29
N GLU A 547 31.10 -2.53 -14.41
CA GLU A 547 31.84 -2.57 -15.66
C GLU A 547 32.13 -4.01 -16.13
N THR A 548 32.41 -4.19 -17.43
CA THR A 548 32.74 -5.51 -17.97
C THR A 548 34.10 -6.02 -17.49
N GLN A 549 34.11 -7.14 -16.77
CA GLN A 549 35.32 -7.80 -16.27
C GLN A 549 35.85 -8.92 -17.19
N ILE A 550 35.04 -9.43 -18.12
CA ILE A 550 35.37 -10.60 -18.98
C ILE A 550 35.07 -10.26 -20.45
N SER A 551 36.01 -10.57 -21.36
CA SER A 551 35.83 -10.26 -22.79
C SER A 551 34.66 -11.01 -23.44
N ASN A 552 34.01 -10.39 -24.43
CA ASN A 552 32.93 -11.03 -25.21
C ASN A 552 33.38 -12.34 -25.88
N LYS A 553 34.65 -12.44 -26.28
CA LYS A 553 35.24 -13.65 -26.88
C LYS A 553 35.33 -14.80 -25.87
N THR A 554 35.77 -14.49 -24.65
CA THR A 554 35.88 -15.47 -23.56
C THR A 554 34.52 -16.04 -23.19
N LEU A 555 33.50 -15.19 -23.08
CA LEU A 555 32.13 -15.61 -22.76
C LEU A 555 31.52 -16.50 -23.86
N ALA A 556 31.73 -16.14 -25.13
CA ALA A 556 31.26 -16.92 -26.27
C ALA A 556 31.90 -18.32 -26.32
N ILE A 557 33.20 -18.42 -26.04
CA ILE A 557 33.92 -19.71 -25.96
C ILE A 557 33.37 -20.57 -24.82
N SER A 558 33.05 -19.99 -23.65
CA SER A 558 32.48 -20.73 -22.53
C SER A 558 31.08 -21.29 -22.84
N VAL A 559 30.23 -20.49 -23.51
CA VAL A 559 28.89 -20.93 -23.94
C VAL A 559 28.97 -22.00 -25.03
N LEU A 560 29.87 -21.85 -26.02
CA LEU A 560 30.12 -22.87 -27.04
C LEU A 560 30.63 -24.17 -26.42
N SER A 561 31.54 -24.08 -25.45
CA SER A 561 32.08 -25.25 -24.74
C SER A 561 30.97 -25.98 -23.96
N ALA A 562 30.10 -25.25 -23.26
CA ALA A 562 28.95 -25.82 -22.56
C ALA A 562 27.94 -26.46 -23.54
N ALA A 563 27.70 -25.83 -24.69
CA ALA A 563 26.83 -26.38 -25.74
C ALA A 563 27.42 -27.65 -26.39
N ILE A 564 28.73 -27.71 -26.58
CA ILE A 564 29.44 -28.90 -27.10
C ILE A 564 29.38 -30.04 -26.07
N VAL A 565 29.56 -29.75 -24.78
CA VAL A 565 29.44 -30.75 -23.70
C VAL A 565 28.00 -31.28 -23.62
N ALA A 566 27.00 -30.40 -23.69
CA ALA A 566 25.60 -30.79 -23.73
C ALA A 566 25.25 -31.60 -25.00
N GLY A 567 25.77 -31.19 -26.16
CA GLY A 567 25.63 -31.92 -27.43
C GLY A 567 26.30 -33.30 -27.41
N GLY A 568 27.48 -33.41 -26.79
CA GLY A 568 28.18 -34.68 -26.57
C GLY A 568 27.44 -35.61 -25.61
N PHE A 569 26.77 -35.06 -24.60
CA PHE A 569 25.94 -35.82 -23.67
C PHE A 569 24.66 -36.35 -24.35
N LEU A 570 24.05 -35.54 -25.22
CA LEU A 570 22.87 -35.93 -26.01
C LEU A 570 23.21 -36.99 -27.08
N ALA A 571 24.36 -36.86 -27.75
CA ALA A 571 24.82 -37.82 -28.76
C ALA A 571 25.18 -39.20 -28.17
N ARG A 572 25.59 -39.25 -26.89
CA ARG A 572 25.94 -40.50 -26.19
C ARG A 572 24.71 -41.35 -25.80
N ASN A 573 23.52 -40.74 -25.75
CA ASN A 573 22.28 -41.37 -25.30
C ASN A 573 21.33 -41.85 -26.42
N SER A 574 21.67 -41.67 -27.70
CA SER A 574 20.79 -42.07 -28.81
C SER A 574 21.27 -43.35 -29.52
N ARG A 575 20.83 -44.53 -29.06
CA ARG A 575 20.77 -45.77 -29.87
C ARG A 575 19.36 -45.93 -30.46
N LEU A 576 19.25 -45.47 -31.72
CA LEU A 576 18.36 -45.84 -32.83
C LEU A 576 17.08 -46.69 -32.59
N ARG A 577 15.95 -46.21 -33.15
CA ARG A 577 15.30 -46.84 -34.33
C ARG A 577 14.23 -45.93 -34.99
N ALA A 578 14.30 -45.85 -36.32
CA ALA A 578 13.30 -45.30 -37.27
C ALA A 578 11.96 -46.08 -37.17
N VAL A 579 10.78 -45.61 -37.63
CA VAL A 579 10.34 -45.33 -39.02
C VAL A 579 8.99 -44.51 -39.00
N PRO A 580 8.24 -44.23 -40.10
CA PRO A 580 8.04 -42.87 -40.63
C PRO A 580 6.57 -42.37 -40.59
N ILE A 581 6.43 -41.10 -40.97
CA ILE A 581 5.18 -40.33 -41.13
C ILE A 581 4.37 -40.79 -42.36
N ARG A 582 3.02 -40.81 -42.27
CA ARG A 582 2.07 -40.15 -43.21
C ARG A 582 0.59 -40.26 -42.77
N PRO A 583 -0.32 -39.40 -43.29
CA PRO A 583 -1.48 -38.87 -42.56
C PRO A 583 -2.85 -39.20 -43.21
N ALA A 584 -3.89 -38.57 -42.65
CA ALA A 584 -5.09 -38.02 -43.29
C ALA A 584 -6.49 -38.68 -43.09
N TRP A 585 -7.42 -37.80 -42.68
CA TRP A 585 -8.83 -37.64 -43.12
C TRP A 585 -9.94 -38.36 -42.34
N SER A 586 -10.83 -37.59 -41.67
CA SER A 586 -12.21 -37.21 -42.08
C SER A 586 -13.21 -38.37 -41.91
N SER A 587 -14.34 -38.27 -41.21
CA SER A 587 -15.47 -37.42 -41.57
C SER A 587 -16.71 -37.76 -40.70
N ARG A 588 -17.53 -36.73 -40.46
CA ARG A 588 -19.02 -36.65 -40.52
C ARG A 588 -19.91 -37.63 -39.74
N VAL A 589 -20.78 -37.17 -38.82
CA VAL A 589 -22.11 -36.47 -38.91
C VAL A 589 -23.26 -37.44 -38.61
N LEU A 590 -24.29 -36.90 -37.93
CA LEU A 590 -25.74 -37.24 -37.92
C LEU A 590 -26.20 -37.72 -36.54
N TRP A 591 -27.39 -37.44 -36.00
CA TRP A 591 -28.45 -36.43 -36.13
C TRP A 591 -29.49 -36.83 -35.04
N ARG A 592 -29.99 -35.86 -34.24
CA ARG A 592 -31.36 -35.67 -33.65
C ARG A 592 -32.50 -36.73 -33.88
N PRO A 593 -33.68 -36.66 -33.18
CA PRO A 593 -34.10 -36.00 -31.92
C PRO A 593 -35.16 -36.77 -31.05
N ALA A 594 -35.57 -36.14 -29.93
CA ALA A 594 -36.95 -36.03 -29.37
C ALA A 594 -37.31 -36.72 -28.02
N ARG A 595 -37.66 -35.85 -27.04
CA ARG A 595 -38.74 -35.84 -26.01
C ARG A 595 -39.06 -37.12 -25.21
N ALA A 596 -39.50 -37.11 -23.95
CA ALA A 596 -39.55 -36.20 -22.81
C ALA A 596 -40.14 -37.02 -21.61
N ILE A 597 -39.90 -36.55 -20.38
CA ILE A 597 -40.61 -36.82 -19.11
C ILE A 597 -40.08 -37.97 -18.23
N SER A 598 -39.45 -37.52 -17.14
CA SER A 598 -39.52 -37.96 -15.74
C SER A 598 -39.46 -39.45 -15.41
N CYS A 599 -38.36 -39.86 -14.77
CA CYS A 599 -38.39 -40.33 -13.38
C CYS A 599 -36.95 -40.38 -12.84
N SER A 600 -36.80 -39.94 -11.59
CA SER A 600 -35.56 -39.93 -10.82
C SER A 600 -34.88 -41.30 -10.76
N ALA A 601 -33.63 -41.37 -11.23
CA ALA A 601 -32.71 -42.49 -11.03
C ALA A 601 -31.32 -41.93 -10.64
N PRO A 602 -30.57 -42.64 -9.78
CA PRO A 602 -29.40 -42.12 -9.08
C PRO A 602 -28.24 -41.81 -10.04
N ARG A 603 -27.46 -40.78 -9.68
CA ARG A 603 -26.28 -40.30 -10.42
C ARG A 603 -25.42 -41.49 -10.89
N ARG A 604 -25.42 -41.70 -12.20
CA ARG A 604 -24.37 -42.43 -12.91
C ARG A 604 -23.09 -41.61 -12.72
N ALA A 605 -22.12 -42.17 -12.00
CA ALA A 605 -20.76 -41.66 -12.00
C ALA A 605 -20.33 -41.53 -13.47
N GLU A 606 -20.04 -40.31 -13.92
CA GLU A 606 -19.14 -40.14 -15.05
C GLU A 606 -17.85 -40.87 -14.68
N GLU A 607 -17.38 -41.75 -15.56
CA GLU A 607 -16.13 -42.47 -15.40
C GLU A 607 -15.02 -41.47 -15.07
N VAL A 608 -14.65 -41.44 -13.79
CA VAL A 608 -13.52 -40.66 -13.30
C VAL A 608 -12.29 -41.19 -14.02
N GLN A 609 -11.66 -40.36 -14.86
CA GLN A 609 -10.25 -40.53 -15.22
C GLN A 609 -9.47 -40.50 -13.90
N SER A 610 -9.25 -41.67 -13.32
CA SER A 610 -8.69 -41.84 -11.99
C SER A 610 -7.27 -41.27 -11.96
N GLY A 611 -7.09 -40.12 -11.30
CA GLY A 611 -5.77 -39.54 -11.00
C GLY A 611 -5.52 -38.10 -11.45
N ILE A 612 -6.38 -37.48 -12.26
CA ILE A 612 -6.17 -36.10 -12.75
C ILE A 612 -6.67 -35.09 -11.72
N LEU A 613 -5.75 -34.32 -11.11
CA LEU A 613 -6.09 -33.29 -10.11
C LEU A 613 -6.36 -31.91 -10.73
N ASN A 614 -5.82 -31.62 -11.91
CA ASN A 614 -5.90 -30.33 -12.59
C ASN A 614 -7.12 -30.22 -13.55
N LYS A 615 -8.31 -30.62 -13.08
CA LYS A 615 -9.54 -30.72 -13.89
C LYS A 615 -9.90 -29.44 -14.66
N THR A 616 -9.63 -28.28 -14.06
CA THR A 616 -9.93 -26.96 -14.61
C THR A 616 -8.69 -26.34 -15.24
N SER A 617 -7.55 -26.31 -14.55
CA SER A 617 -6.36 -25.61 -15.04
C SER A 617 -5.75 -26.29 -16.25
N GLN A 618 -6.03 -27.58 -16.49
CA GLN A 618 -5.66 -28.25 -17.74
C GLN A 618 -6.15 -27.51 -18.99
N HIS A 619 -7.28 -26.78 -18.93
CA HIS A 619 -7.79 -26.01 -20.06
C HIS A 619 -6.86 -24.88 -20.49
N VAL A 620 -5.98 -24.42 -19.60
CA VAL A 620 -4.98 -23.38 -19.90
C VAL A 620 -3.54 -23.91 -19.90
N THR A 621 -3.29 -25.10 -19.32
CA THR A 621 -1.95 -25.69 -19.27
C THR A 621 -1.69 -26.77 -20.33
N GLN A 622 -2.70 -27.49 -20.83
CA GLN A 622 -2.50 -28.68 -21.68
C GLN A 622 -2.70 -28.47 -23.19
N PRO A 623 -3.77 -27.80 -23.68
CA PRO A 623 -4.00 -27.65 -25.12
C PRO A 623 -2.89 -26.88 -25.82
N LYS A 624 -2.43 -27.36 -26.97
CA LYS A 624 -1.45 -26.61 -27.82
C LYS A 624 -1.99 -25.25 -28.26
N SER A 625 -3.32 -25.11 -28.42
CA SER A 625 -3.98 -23.84 -28.72
C SER A 625 -3.87 -22.81 -27.59
N GLN A 626 -3.49 -23.24 -26.39
CA GLN A 626 -3.36 -22.41 -25.18
C GLN A 626 -1.90 -22.03 -24.92
N GLY A 627 -1.07 -21.99 -25.96
CA GLY A 627 0.33 -21.57 -25.88
C GLY A 627 0.52 -20.17 -25.29
N ALA A 628 -0.42 -19.24 -25.51
CA ALA A 628 -0.39 -17.92 -24.89
C ALA A 628 -0.58 -18.00 -23.36
N SER A 629 -1.54 -18.80 -22.90
CA SER A 629 -1.81 -19.04 -21.48
C SER A 629 -0.62 -19.71 -20.80
N GLN A 630 -0.05 -20.75 -21.43
CA GLN A 630 1.17 -21.41 -20.97
C GLN A 630 2.34 -20.43 -20.86
N ALA A 631 2.55 -19.56 -21.86
CA ALA A 631 3.61 -18.54 -21.83
C ALA A 631 3.46 -17.57 -20.65
N MET A 632 2.23 -17.13 -20.36
CA MET A 632 1.95 -16.29 -19.19
C MET A 632 2.22 -17.05 -17.88
N LEU A 633 1.82 -18.32 -17.79
CA LEU A 633 2.05 -19.16 -16.62
C LEU A 633 3.56 -19.41 -16.39
N TYR A 634 4.35 -19.67 -17.44
CA TYR A 634 5.82 -19.72 -17.33
C TYR A 634 6.41 -18.42 -16.78
N ALA A 635 5.88 -17.27 -17.21
CA ALA A 635 6.29 -15.98 -16.65
C ALA A 635 5.89 -15.83 -15.17
N THR A 636 4.89 -16.54 -14.65
CA THR A 636 4.63 -16.53 -13.19
C THR A 636 5.69 -17.31 -12.39
N GLY A 637 6.62 -18.00 -13.07
CA GLY A 637 7.67 -18.82 -12.46
C GLY A 637 7.35 -20.32 -12.43
N MET A 638 6.26 -20.76 -13.05
CA MET A 638 5.97 -22.19 -13.22
C MET A 638 6.96 -22.82 -14.20
N ASP A 639 7.26 -24.10 -14.01
CA ASP A 639 8.02 -24.92 -14.96
C ASP A 639 7.15 -25.96 -15.69
N VAL A 640 7.76 -26.79 -16.54
CA VAL A 640 7.04 -27.82 -17.30
C VAL A 640 6.32 -28.80 -16.36
N PRO A 641 6.97 -29.37 -15.32
CA PRO A 641 6.28 -30.17 -14.31
C PRO A 641 5.10 -29.48 -13.62
N ASP A 642 5.16 -28.16 -13.41
CA ASP A 642 4.06 -27.42 -12.77
C ASP A 642 2.80 -27.35 -13.63
N MET A 643 2.91 -27.46 -14.97
CA MET A 643 1.76 -27.45 -15.89
C MET A 643 0.82 -28.66 -15.69
N ASP A 644 1.34 -29.75 -15.14
CA ASP A 644 0.59 -30.97 -14.83
C ASP A 644 0.01 -30.98 -13.41
N LYS A 645 0.33 -29.99 -12.58
CA LYS A 645 -0.16 -29.87 -11.21
C LYS A 645 -1.47 -29.08 -11.16
N ALA A 646 -2.30 -29.36 -10.17
CA ALA A 646 -3.48 -28.55 -9.91
C ALA A 646 -3.08 -27.18 -9.33
N GLN A 647 -3.76 -26.14 -9.80
CA GLN A 647 -3.55 -24.75 -9.38
C GLN A 647 -4.57 -24.39 -8.30
N VAL A 648 -4.08 -23.96 -7.13
CA VAL A 648 -4.90 -23.56 -5.99
C VAL A 648 -4.88 -22.04 -5.87
N GLY A 649 -6.01 -21.39 -6.08
CA GLY A 649 -6.19 -19.97 -5.78
C GLY A 649 -6.11 -19.73 -4.28
N ILE A 650 -5.25 -18.82 -3.83
CA ILE A 650 -5.12 -18.45 -2.40
C ILE A 650 -5.58 -17.01 -2.24
N SER A 651 -6.86 -16.85 -1.88
CA SER A 651 -7.57 -15.57 -1.82
C SER A 651 -7.54 -14.96 -0.42
N SER A 652 -6.55 -14.11 -0.13
CA SER A 652 -6.57 -13.33 1.11
C SER A 652 -7.46 -12.11 1.02
N VAL A 653 -7.89 -11.62 2.18
CA VAL A 653 -8.58 -10.34 2.34
C VAL A 653 -7.66 -9.36 3.10
N TRP A 654 -6.40 -9.27 2.70
CA TRP A 654 -5.38 -8.49 3.40
C TRP A 654 -5.44 -7.01 3.02
N TYR A 655 -5.26 -6.14 4.02
CA TYR A 655 -4.93 -4.72 3.87
C TYR A 655 -4.37 -4.21 5.22
N SER A 656 -3.50 -3.19 5.19
CA SER A 656 -2.78 -2.72 6.38
C SER A 656 -3.62 -1.86 7.34
N GLY A 657 -4.70 -1.25 6.85
CA GLY A 657 -5.50 -0.28 7.60
C GLY A 657 -6.49 -0.87 8.62
N ASN A 658 -6.44 -2.17 8.91
CA ASN A 658 -7.33 -2.81 9.89
C ASN A 658 -6.60 -3.91 10.67
N PRO A 659 -6.67 -3.91 12.02
CA PRO A 659 -6.09 -4.97 12.85
C PRO A 659 -6.57 -6.37 12.46
N CYS A 660 -7.82 -6.51 12.01
CA CYS A 660 -8.38 -7.81 11.63
C CYS A 660 -7.74 -8.42 10.37
N ASN A 661 -7.10 -7.59 9.52
CA ASN A 661 -6.64 -8.00 8.21
C ASN A 661 -5.14 -7.81 7.98
N MET A 662 -4.45 -7.00 8.80
CA MET A 662 -3.06 -6.61 8.55
C MET A 662 -2.06 -7.79 8.54
N HIS A 663 -2.36 -8.87 9.25
CA HIS A 663 -1.52 -10.08 9.34
C HIS A 663 -1.82 -11.12 8.27
N LEU A 664 -2.91 -11.00 7.51
CA LEU A 664 -3.37 -12.04 6.59
C LEU A 664 -2.42 -12.29 5.41
N LEU A 665 -1.58 -11.32 5.03
CA LEU A 665 -0.55 -11.53 4.01
C LEU A 665 0.51 -12.54 4.49
N GLN A 666 0.89 -12.49 5.76
CA GLN A 666 1.83 -13.45 6.34
C GLN A 666 1.21 -14.85 6.38
N LEU A 667 -0.08 -14.94 6.73
CA LEU A 667 -0.84 -16.20 6.66
C LEU A 667 -0.94 -16.69 5.22
N ASN A 668 -1.14 -15.81 4.24
CA ASN A 668 -1.18 -16.16 2.82
C ASN A 668 0.12 -16.82 2.36
N HIS A 669 1.28 -16.27 2.73
CA HIS A 669 2.57 -16.91 2.46
C HIS A 669 2.69 -18.30 3.09
N LYS A 670 2.16 -18.50 4.30
CA LYS A 670 2.16 -19.81 4.98
C LYS A 670 1.22 -20.82 4.31
N VAL A 671 0.06 -20.38 3.83
CA VAL A 671 -0.85 -21.24 3.06
C VAL A 671 -0.18 -21.66 1.76
N LYS A 672 0.48 -20.74 1.03
CA LYS A 672 1.23 -21.08 -0.18
C LYS A 672 2.30 -22.14 0.09
N GLU A 673 3.09 -21.95 1.15
CA GLU A 673 4.09 -22.93 1.59
C GLU A 673 3.46 -24.31 1.84
N GLY A 674 2.28 -24.37 2.45
CA GLY A 674 1.53 -25.61 2.66
C GLY A 674 1.06 -26.26 1.35
N VAL A 675 0.54 -25.47 0.41
CA VAL A 675 0.06 -25.93 -0.90
C VAL A 675 1.21 -26.51 -1.74
N GLU A 676 2.35 -25.83 -1.78
CA GLU A 676 3.54 -26.27 -2.52
C GLU A 676 4.12 -27.56 -1.92
N ARG A 677 4.15 -27.68 -0.58
CA ARG A 677 4.54 -28.93 0.11
C ARG A 677 3.63 -30.10 -0.23
N ALA A 678 2.36 -29.83 -0.53
CA ALA A 678 1.43 -30.84 -0.97
C ALA A 678 1.66 -31.24 -2.44
N GLY A 679 2.60 -30.62 -3.17
CA GLY A 679 2.87 -30.91 -4.58
C GLY A 679 1.84 -30.31 -5.53
N LEU A 680 1.24 -29.19 -5.13
CA LEU A 680 0.31 -28.37 -5.91
C LEU A 680 0.94 -27.00 -6.21
N VAL A 681 0.31 -26.19 -7.05
CA VAL A 681 0.77 -24.83 -7.37
C VAL A 681 -0.09 -23.81 -6.63
N GLY A 682 0.54 -22.97 -5.79
CA GLY A 682 -0.15 -21.93 -5.02
C GLY A 682 -0.23 -20.59 -5.75
N MET A 683 -1.42 -20.21 -6.20
CA MET A 683 -1.71 -18.99 -6.95
C MET A 683 -2.31 -17.92 -6.03
N GLN A 684 -1.44 -17.12 -5.40
CA GLN A 684 -1.88 -16.09 -4.44
C GLN A 684 -2.55 -14.92 -5.14
N PHE A 685 -3.70 -14.49 -4.64
CA PHE A 685 -4.34 -13.24 -4.99
C PHE A 685 -5.06 -12.64 -3.79
N ASN A 686 -5.52 -11.40 -3.91
CA ASN A 686 -6.13 -10.67 -2.81
C ASN A 686 -7.43 -10.00 -3.27
N THR A 687 -8.41 -9.91 -2.37
CA THR A 687 -9.62 -9.09 -2.56
C THR A 687 -9.72 -8.01 -1.48
N ILE A 688 -10.64 -7.07 -1.67
CA ILE A 688 -10.86 -5.94 -0.77
C ILE A 688 -11.54 -6.36 0.53
N GLY A 689 -11.48 -5.50 1.54
CA GLY A 689 -12.30 -5.59 2.75
C GLY A 689 -12.50 -4.20 3.36
N VAL A 690 -13.46 -4.09 4.28
CA VAL A 690 -13.74 -2.86 5.04
C VAL A 690 -13.67 -3.20 6.53
N SER A 691 -13.20 -2.25 7.34
CA SER A 691 -13.20 -2.38 8.80
C SER A 691 -14.52 -1.84 9.35
N ASP A 692 -15.37 -2.73 9.86
CA ASP A 692 -16.60 -2.34 10.55
C ASP A 692 -16.29 -1.43 11.74
N ALA A 693 -15.28 -1.77 12.55
CA ALA A 693 -14.91 -1.00 13.74
C ALA A 693 -14.50 0.46 13.41
N ILE A 694 -13.70 0.67 12.36
CA ILE A 694 -13.25 2.02 11.97
C ILE A 694 -14.38 2.81 11.30
N SER A 695 -15.21 2.15 10.50
CA SER A 695 -16.26 2.82 9.74
C SER A 695 -17.52 3.14 10.56
N MET A 696 -17.66 2.52 11.74
CA MET A 696 -18.78 2.67 12.66
C MET A 696 -19.05 4.14 13.02
N GLY A 697 -20.32 4.55 12.98
CA GLY A 697 -20.73 5.93 13.29
C GLY A 697 -20.30 6.96 12.24
N THR A 698 -19.95 6.52 11.03
CA THR A 698 -19.62 7.39 9.88
C THR A 698 -20.35 6.93 8.62
N LYS A 699 -20.40 7.80 7.60
CA LYS A 699 -20.90 7.43 6.25
C LYS A 699 -20.12 6.26 5.62
N GLY A 700 -18.92 5.95 6.11
CA GLY A 700 -18.14 4.79 5.68
C GLY A 700 -18.84 3.46 5.95
N MET A 701 -19.68 3.36 6.98
CA MET A 701 -20.38 2.13 7.36
C MET A 701 -21.33 1.62 6.26
N ARG A 702 -21.80 2.51 5.38
CA ARG A 702 -22.59 2.16 4.18
C ARG A 702 -21.84 1.23 3.23
N TYR A 703 -20.51 1.24 3.26
CA TYR A 703 -19.67 0.36 2.45
C TYR A 703 -19.36 -0.98 3.13
N SER A 704 -19.80 -1.20 4.37
CA SER A 704 -19.55 -2.45 5.09
C SER A 704 -20.31 -3.64 4.45
N LEU A 705 -21.64 -3.71 4.54
CA LEU A 705 -22.36 -4.93 4.14
C LEU A 705 -22.13 -5.31 2.68
N GLN A 706 -22.23 -4.35 1.77
CA GLN A 706 -21.98 -4.55 0.33
C GLN A 706 -20.55 -5.03 0.02
N SER A 707 -19.59 -4.88 0.94
CA SER A 707 -18.24 -5.43 0.76
C SER A 707 -18.27 -6.97 0.75
N ARG A 708 -19.25 -7.61 1.41
CA ARG A 708 -19.52 -9.06 1.32
C ARG A 708 -19.72 -9.49 -0.13
N ASP A 709 -20.60 -8.80 -0.86
CA ASP A 709 -20.97 -9.12 -2.23
C ASP A 709 -19.81 -8.85 -3.19
N ILE A 710 -19.09 -7.73 -3.01
CA ILE A 710 -17.86 -7.45 -3.78
C ILE A 710 -16.81 -8.54 -3.55
N ILE A 711 -16.61 -9.00 -2.32
CA ILE A 711 -15.68 -10.10 -2.01
C ILE A 711 -16.08 -11.36 -2.74
N ALA A 712 -17.39 -11.69 -2.73
CA ALA A 712 -17.93 -12.84 -3.43
C ALA A 712 -17.64 -12.75 -4.94
N ASP A 713 -18.03 -11.64 -5.56
CA ASP A 713 -17.86 -11.40 -7.00
C ASP A 713 -16.38 -11.38 -7.41
N SER A 714 -15.51 -10.83 -6.56
CA SER A 714 -14.06 -10.74 -6.84
C SER A 714 -13.39 -12.12 -6.87
N ILE A 715 -13.70 -12.97 -5.90
CA ILE A 715 -13.13 -14.32 -5.84
C ILE A 715 -13.72 -15.19 -6.95
N GLU A 716 -15.02 -15.10 -7.19
CA GLU A 716 -15.69 -15.77 -8.31
C GLU A 716 -15.04 -15.39 -9.66
N THR A 717 -14.78 -14.11 -9.87
CA THR A 717 -14.14 -13.59 -11.08
C THR A 717 -12.74 -14.17 -11.29
N VAL A 718 -11.89 -14.18 -10.25
CA VAL A 718 -10.52 -14.71 -10.37
C VAL A 718 -10.53 -16.23 -10.57
N MET A 719 -11.34 -16.95 -9.79
CA MET A 719 -11.45 -18.40 -9.92
C MET A 719 -11.95 -18.81 -11.31
N GLY A 720 -12.99 -18.12 -11.82
CA GLY A 720 -13.52 -18.33 -13.16
C GLY A 720 -12.51 -17.96 -14.25
N GLY A 721 -11.95 -16.75 -14.18
CA GLY A 721 -11.08 -16.21 -15.21
C GLY A 721 -9.70 -16.87 -15.32
N GLN A 722 -9.14 -17.36 -14.19
CA GLN A 722 -7.82 -17.98 -14.16
C GLN A 722 -7.86 -19.51 -14.22
N CYS A 723 -9.04 -20.12 -14.29
CA CYS A 723 -9.20 -21.57 -14.38
C CYS A 723 -8.57 -22.36 -13.20
N TYR A 724 -8.48 -21.77 -12.00
CA TYR A 724 -7.93 -22.46 -10.83
C TYR A 724 -8.78 -23.67 -10.40
N ASP A 725 -8.14 -24.76 -10.01
CA ASP A 725 -8.81 -26.02 -9.66
C ASP A 725 -9.45 -26.01 -8.28
N ALA A 726 -8.89 -25.24 -7.35
CA ALA A 726 -9.33 -25.17 -5.96
C ALA A 726 -9.07 -23.79 -5.35
N ASN A 727 -9.70 -23.50 -4.21
CA ASN A 727 -9.54 -22.22 -3.52
C ASN A 727 -9.30 -22.37 -2.01
N ILE A 728 -8.32 -21.64 -1.48
CA ILE A 728 -8.16 -21.43 -0.04
C ILE A 728 -8.33 -19.94 0.22
N SER A 729 -9.40 -19.57 0.94
CA SER A 729 -9.64 -18.17 1.30
C SER A 729 -9.18 -17.87 2.72
N ILE A 730 -8.65 -16.66 2.91
CA ILE A 730 -8.11 -16.19 4.20
C ILE A 730 -8.81 -14.87 4.59
N PRO A 731 -10.05 -14.94 5.10
CA PRO A 731 -10.79 -13.78 5.61
C PRO A 731 -10.44 -13.47 7.07
N GLY A 732 -10.56 -12.21 7.50
CA GLY A 732 -10.25 -11.81 8.88
C GLY A 732 -11.24 -10.88 9.58
N CYS A 733 -12.13 -10.20 8.85
CA CYS A 733 -13.10 -9.25 9.42
C CYS A 733 -14.54 -9.61 9.04
N ASP A 734 -15.51 -9.05 9.78
CA ASP A 734 -16.94 -9.37 9.78
C ASP A 734 -17.50 -9.85 8.43
N LYS A 735 -17.49 -8.98 7.41
CA LYS A 735 -18.14 -9.24 6.11
C LYS A 735 -17.30 -10.13 5.18
N ASN A 736 -16.04 -10.38 5.54
CA ASN A 736 -15.12 -11.17 4.71
C ASN A 736 -15.52 -12.64 4.68
N MET A 737 -15.75 -13.24 5.86
CA MET A 737 -16.10 -14.66 5.99
C MET A 737 -17.30 -15.06 5.13
N PRO A 738 -18.46 -14.38 5.21
CA PRO A 738 -19.58 -14.73 4.35
C PRO A 738 -19.28 -14.50 2.86
N GLY A 739 -18.58 -13.43 2.49
CA GLY A 739 -18.23 -13.16 1.09
C GLY A 739 -17.39 -14.27 0.46
N VAL A 740 -16.40 -14.81 1.19
CA VAL A 740 -15.57 -15.90 0.66
C VAL A 740 -16.33 -17.22 0.54
N ILE A 741 -17.25 -17.51 1.47
CA ILE A 741 -18.07 -18.74 1.39
C ILE A 741 -19.12 -18.62 0.29
N MET A 742 -19.71 -17.44 0.08
CA MET A 742 -20.59 -17.18 -1.06
C MET A 742 -19.88 -17.48 -2.39
N ALA A 743 -18.66 -16.96 -2.58
CA ALA A 743 -17.85 -17.27 -3.77
C ALA A 743 -17.58 -18.76 -3.93
N MET A 744 -17.21 -19.46 -2.85
CA MET A 744 -16.98 -20.90 -2.88
C MET A 744 -18.24 -21.67 -3.30
N GLY A 745 -19.41 -21.29 -2.79
CA GLY A 745 -20.69 -21.90 -3.16
C GLY A 745 -21.06 -21.69 -4.63
N ARG A 746 -20.87 -20.47 -5.15
CA ARG A 746 -21.12 -20.11 -6.56
C ARG A 746 -20.19 -20.86 -7.52
N VAL A 747 -18.88 -20.83 -7.26
CA VAL A 747 -17.85 -21.47 -8.10
C VAL A 747 -17.89 -23.01 -7.98
N ASN A 748 -18.23 -23.51 -6.79
CA ASN A 748 -18.36 -24.92 -6.45
C ASN A 748 -17.17 -25.82 -6.89
N ARG A 749 -15.95 -25.35 -6.64
CA ARG A 749 -14.70 -26.12 -6.76
C ARG A 749 -14.15 -26.46 -5.38
N PRO A 750 -13.34 -27.53 -5.21
CA PRO A 750 -12.74 -27.88 -3.92
C PRO A 750 -12.18 -26.65 -3.20
N SER A 751 -12.72 -26.34 -2.02
CA SER A 751 -12.40 -25.10 -1.32
C SER A 751 -12.44 -25.26 0.18
N LEU A 752 -11.64 -24.45 0.89
CA LEU A 752 -11.73 -24.30 2.34
C LEU A 752 -11.41 -22.88 2.79
N MET A 753 -11.92 -22.50 3.95
CA MET A 753 -11.64 -21.22 4.60
C MET A 753 -10.64 -21.39 5.75
N VAL A 754 -9.62 -20.52 5.79
CA VAL A 754 -8.71 -20.34 6.93
C VAL A 754 -9.04 -19.01 7.58
N TYR A 755 -9.70 -19.01 8.74
CA TYR A 755 -10.01 -17.77 9.45
C TYR A 755 -8.73 -17.07 9.91
N GLY A 756 -8.67 -15.75 9.80
CA GLY A 756 -7.55 -14.92 10.25
C GLY A 756 -7.27 -15.01 11.75
N GLY A 757 -8.27 -15.32 12.56
CA GLY A 757 -8.15 -15.46 14.01
C GLY A 757 -8.60 -14.22 14.78
N THR A 758 -9.03 -14.44 16.03
CA THR A 758 -9.45 -13.38 16.95
C THR A 758 -8.26 -12.57 17.50
N ILE A 759 -8.48 -11.29 17.80
CA ILE A 759 -7.54 -10.43 18.54
C ILE A 759 -7.46 -10.88 20.01
N ALA A 760 -6.32 -10.65 20.65
CA ALA A 760 -6.18 -10.78 22.10
C ALA A 760 -6.94 -9.65 22.81
N PRO A 761 -7.49 -9.88 24.02
CA PRO A 761 -8.08 -8.82 24.82
C PRO A 761 -7.05 -7.78 25.25
N GLY A 762 -7.46 -6.51 25.26
CA GLY A 762 -6.68 -5.38 25.73
C GLY A 762 -6.65 -5.25 27.27
N CYS A 763 -5.78 -4.40 27.78
CA CYS A 763 -5.73 -4.07 29.22
C CYS A 763 -5.31 -2.61 29.42
N GLY A 764 -6.19 -1.81 30.04
CA GLY A 764 -5.93 -0.40 30.35
C GLY A 764 -4.92 -0.23 31.49
N LYS A 765 -4.27 0.94 31.57
CA LYS A 765 -3.30 1.28 32.64
C LYS A 765 -3.91 2.10 33.77
N LEU A 766 -5.00 2.84 33.52
CA LEU A 766 -5.62 3.76 34.48
C LEU A 766 -6.89 3.18 35.12
N GLY A 767 -7.49 2.16 34.52
CA GLY A 767 -8.70 1.49 35.03
C GLY A 767 -8.43 0.33 36.00
N LYS A 768 -9.50 -0.38 36.39
CA LYS A 768 -9.51 -1.47 37.39
C LYS A 768 -8.80 -2.78 36.97
N ASN A 769 -7.87 -2.77 36.02
CA ASN A 769 -7.31 -3.96 35.33
C ASN A 769 -8.37 -4.80 34.57
N ASP A 770 -9.43 -4.18 34.06
CA ASP A 770 -10.46 -4.89 33.30
C ASP A 770 -9.99 -5.23 31.87
N LYS A 771 -10.37 -6.42 31.38
CA LYS A 771 -10.14 -6.84 29.99
C LYS A 771 -10.91 -5.92 29.03
N LEU A 772 -10.16 -5.14 28.24
CA LEU A 772 -10.71 -4.21 27.24
C LEU A 772 -10.91 -4.91 25.89
N ASP A 773 -11.91 -4.44 25.15
CA ASP A 773 -12.10 -4.76 23.74
C ASP A 773 -12.61 -3.53 22.98
N ILE A 774 -12.91 -3.70 21.70
CA ILE A 774 -13.41 -2.60 20.87
C ILE A 774 -14.71 -2.00 21.41
N VAL A 775 -15.58 -2.80 22.04
CA VAL A 775 -16.82 -2.29 22.65
C VAL A 775 -16.51 -1.42 23.85
N SER A 776 -15.47 -1.72 24.64
CA SER A 776 -14.99 -0.81 25.68
C SER A 776 -14.65 0.57 25.11
N ALA A 777 -14.00 0.64 23.95
CA ALA A 777 -13.68 1.93 23.30
C ALA A 777 -14.94 2.69 22.84
N PHE A 778 -15.97 1.99 22.36
CA PHE A 778 -17.25 2.62 22.00
C PHE A 778 -18.03 3.11 23.23
N GLN A 779 -18.06 2.32 24.31
CA GLN A 779 -18.74 2.67 25.55
C GLN A 779 -18.07 3.84 26.27
N ALA A 780 -16.73 3.94 26.19
CA ALA A 780 -15.96 5.01 26.83
C ALA A 780 -16.45 6.41 26.42
N TYR A 781 -16.93 6.60 25.19
CA TYR A 781 -17.51 7.89 24.79
C TYR A 781 -18.82 8.20 25.54
N GLY A 782 -19.70 7.20 25.67
CA GLY A 782 -20.95 7.32 26.44
C GLY A 782 -20.71 7.61 27.92
N GLN A 783 -19.67 7.00 28.50
CA GLN A 783 -19.28 7.23 29.90
C GLN A 783 -18.63 8.61 30.11
N PHE A 784 -17.92 9.11 29.10
CA PHE A 784 -17.31 10.44 29.13
C PHE A 784 -18.38 11.55 29.10
N ILE A 785 -19.38 11.44 28.22
CA ILE A 785 -20.45 12.46 28.14
C ILE A 785 -21.33 12.53 29.38
N THR A 786 -21.45 11.43 30.14
CA THR A 786 -22.17 11.40 31.42
C THR A 786 -21.31 11.79 32.63
N GLY A 787 -20.01 11.99 32.43
CA GLY A 787 -19.06 12.29 33.49
C GLY A 787 -18.70 11.10 34.37
N GLU A 788 -18.98 9.86 33.96
CA GLU A 788 -18.57 8.64 34.69
C GLU A 788 -17.05 8.41 34.60
N ILE A 789 -16.44 8.75 33.45
CA ILE A 789 -14.99 8.71 33.25
C ILE A 789 -14.48 10.06 32.73
N ASN A 790 -13.23 10.38 33.03
CA ASN A 790 -12.55 11.56 32.49
C ASN A 790 -11.84 11.27 31.15
N GLU A 791 -11.29 12.32 30.52
CA GLU A 791 -10.61 12.20 29.22
C GLU A 791 -9.36 11.31 29.27
N ASP A 792 -8.61 11.31 30.38
CA ASP A 792 -7.42 10.46 30.54
C ASP A 792 -7.79 8.98 30.59
N GLU A 793 -8.85 8.64 31.34
CA GLU A 793 -9.42 7.29 31.40
C GLU A 793 -9.97 6.85 30.04
N ARG A 794 -10.71 7.72 29.35
CA ARG A 794 -11.23 7.45 27.99
C ARG A 794 -10.07 7.17 27.01
N PHE A 795 -9.02 7.99 27.04
CA PHE A 795 -7.88 7.85 26.14
C PHE A 795 -6.99 6.66 26.50
N ASP A 796 -6.96 6.23 27.76
CA ASP A 796 -6.35 4.97 28.17
C ASP A 796 -7.09 3.75 27.61
N ILE A 797 -8.42 3.74 27.67
CA ILE A 797 -9.23 2.66 27.06
C ILE A 797 -8.95 2.56 25.56
N ILE A 798 -8.97 3.70 24.85
CA ILE A 798 -8.78 3.75 23.39
C ILE A 798 -7.40 3.22 22.97
N ARG A 799 -6.35 3.55 23.71
CA ARG A 799 -4.98 3.12 23.38
C ARG A 799 -4.71 1.64 23.62
N HIS A 800 -5.53 0.97 24.42
CA HIS A 800 -5.27 -0.40 24.87
C HIS A 800 -6.34 -1.41 24.47
N ALA A 801 -7.49 -0.98 23.93
CA ALA A 801 -8.59 -1.86 23.51
C ALA A 801 -8.21 -2.86 22.38
N CYS A 802 -7.25 -2.50 21.51
CA CYS A 802 -6.85 -3.30 20.35
C CYS A 802 -5.33 -3.54 20.35
N PRO A 803 -4.83 -4.59 21.03
CA PRO A 803 -3.39 -4.76 21.29
C PRO A 803 -2.58 -5.32 20.10
N GLY A 804 -3.19 -5.86 19.05
CA GLY A 804 -2.48 -6.56 17.98
C GLY A 804 -3.36 -6.99 16.81
N GLY A 805 -2.89 -7.98 16.03
CA GLY A 805 -3.63 -8.51 14.89
C GLY A 805 -4.83 -9.38 15.30
N GLY A 806 -5.90 -9.37 14.50
CA GLY A 806 -7.06 -10.25 14.66
C GLY A 806 -8.41 -9.53 14.69
N ALA A 807 -9.48 -10.32 14.54
CA ALA A 807 -10.86 -9.83 14.55
C ALA A 807 -11.32 -9.44 15.97
N CYS A 808 -12.44 -8.73 16.07
CA CYS A 808 -13.01 -8.30 17.35
C CYS A 808 -13.23 -9.49 18.31
N GLY A 809 -12.77 -9.37 19.57
CA GLY A 809 -12.60 -10.50 20.50
C GLY A 809 -13.87 -11.19 21.00
N GLY A 810 -14.98 -10.49 21.10
CA GLY A 810 -16.26 -11.04 21.53
C GLY A 810 -16.93 -11.92 20.47
N MET A 811 -18.08 -12.49 20.80
CA MET A 811 -18.95 -13.22 19.88
C MET A 811 -19.76 -12.24 18.99
N TYR A 812 -19.03 -11.33 18.35
CA TYR A 812 -19.53 -10.44 17.30
C TYR A 812 -19.60 -11.17 15.96
N THR A 813 -19.90 -10.48 14.86
CA THR A 813 -20.12 -11.13 13.56
C THR A 813 -18.92 -11.95 13.12
N ALA A 814 -17.68 -11.46 13.28
CA ALA A 814 -16.50 -12.18 12.84
C ALA A 814 -16.35 -13.57 13.50
N ASN A 815 -16.35 -13.63 14.82
CA ASN A 815 -16.25 -14.88 15.56
C ASN A 815 -17.51 -15.75 15.39
N THR A 816 -18.69 -15.14 15.32
CA THR A 816 -19.95 -15.87 15.05
C THR A 816 -19.87 -16.59 13.71
N MET A 817 -19.46 -15.89 12.64
CA MET A 817 -19.36 -16.46 11.30
C MET A 817 -18.21 -17.46 11.20
N ALA A 818 -17.05 -17.18 11.83
CA ALA A 818 -15.95 -18.15 11.84
C ALA A 818 -16.38 -19.47 12.49
N SER A 819 -17.02 -19.42 13.66
CA SER A 819 -17.49 -20.62 14.36
C SER A 819 -18.62 -21.31 13.59
N ALA A 820 -19.57 -20.56 13.01
CA ALA A 820 -20.63 -21.10 12.16
C ALA A 820 -20.06 -21.83 10.92
N ILE A 821 -19.03 -21.28 10.28
CA ILE A 821 -18.40 -21.89 9.10
C ILE A 821 -17.59 -23.13 9.47
N GLU A 822 -16.97 -23.16 10.66
CA GLU A 822 -16.28 -24.35 11.16
C GLU A 822 -17.26 -25.50 11.43
N VAL A 823 -18.41 -25.25 12.08
CA VAL A 823 -19.41 -26.30 12.30
C VAL A 823 -20.09 -26.75 11.01
N MET A 824 -20.23 -25.87 10.02
CA MET A 824 -20.66 -26.25 8.67
C MET A 824 -19.63 -27.14 7.96
N GLY A 825 -18.40 -27.23 8.46
CA GLY A 825 -17.35 -28.08 7.91
C GLY A 825 -16.51 -27.41 6.82
N MET A 826 -16.61 -26.10 6.61
CA MET A 826 -15.86 -25.37 5.58
C MET A 826 -14.50 -24.83 6.05
N SER A 827 -14.13 -25.09 7.29
CA SER A 827 -12.82 -24.78 7.88
C SER A 827 -12.23 -26.00 8.58
N LEU A 828 -10.90 -26.01 8.71
CA LEU A 828 -10.23 -27.03 9.52
C LEU A 828 -10.64 -26.90 11.00
N PRO A 829 -10.75 -28.02 11.74
CA PRO A 829 -11.04 -27.98 13.18
C PRO A 829 -10.06 -27.07 13.94
N GLY A 830 -10.61 -26.15 14.74
CA GLY A 830 -9.86 -25.15 15.51
C GLY A 830 -9.68 -23.81 14.80
N SER A 831 -10.00 -23.70 13.51
CA SER A 831 -9.77 -22.48 12.72
C SER A 831 -10.40 -21.23 13.35
N SER A 832 -11.64 -21.35 13.82
CA SER A 832 -12.43 -20.23 14.36
C SER A 832 -11.97 -19.77 15.74
N SER A 833 -11.39 -20.66 16.54
CA SER A 833 -10.93 -20.35 17.90
C SER A 833 -9.44 -20.02 17.98
N ASN A 834 -8.61 -20.47 17.02
CA ASN A 834 -7.19 -20.11 16.99
C ASN A 834 -7.03 -18.58 16.90
N PRO A 835 -6.39 -17.92 17.88
CA PRO A 835 -6.12 -16.48 17.79
C PRO A 835 -5.19 -16.16 16.62
N ALA A 836 -5.10 -14.88 16.24
CA ALA A 836 -4.38 -14.46 15.05
C ALA A 836 -2.85 -14.69 15.09
N GLU A 837 -2.24 -14.52 16.26
CA GLU A 837 -0.78 -14.52 16.44
C GLU A 837 -0.15 -15.88 16.83
N PRO A 838 -0.81 -16.78 17.60
CA PRO A 838 -0.22 -18.04 18.03
C PRO A 838 0.28 -18.95 16.90
N LYS A 839 1.28 -19.78 17.26
CA LYS A 839 1.85 -20.82 16.38
C LYS A 839 0.79 -21.77 15.81
N ALA A 840 -0.31 -21.98 16.54
CA ALA A 840 -1.44 -22.80 16.08
C ALA A 840 -2.01 -22.32 14.73
N LYS A 841 -2.19 -21.01 14.55
CA LYS A 841 -2.70 -20.42 13.30
C LYS A 841 -1.75 -20.63 12.13
N GLN A 842 -0.44 -20.54 12.37
CA GLN A 842 0.58 -20.81 11.34
C GLN A 842 0.60 -22.29 10.93
N LEU A 843 0.46 -23.20 11.90
CA LEU A 843 0.39 -24.64 11.63
C LEU A 843 -0.87 -25.02 10.84
N GLU A 844 -2.00 -24.40 11.16
CA GLU A 844 -3.24 -24.53 10.40
C GLU A 844 -3.06 -24.09 8.94
N CYS A 845 -2.43 -22.93 8.70
CA CYS A 845 -2.14 -22.45 7.35
C CYS A 845 -1.31 -23.45 6.54
N LEU A 846 -0.31 -24.08 7.16
CA LEU A 846 0.50 -25.12 6.52
C LEU A 846 -0.32 -26.40 6.25
N ALA A 847 -1.20 -26.78 7.19
CA ALA A 847 -2.05 -27.96 7.07
C ALA A 847 -3.11 -27.82 5.96
N ALA A 848 -3.53 -26.59 5.64
CA ALA A 848 -4.50 -26.30 4.58
C ALA A 848 -4.10 -26.87 3.21
N GLY A 849 -2.80 -26.90 2.89
CA GLY A 849 -2.31 -27.48 1.64
C GLY A 849 -2.53 -29.00 1.53
N GLY A 850 -2.36 -29.73 2.64
CA GLY A 850 -2.65 -31.16 2.67
C GLY A 850 -4.15 -31.43 2.55
N ALA A 851 -4.97 -30.62 3.23
CA ALA A 851 -6.43 -30.73 3.19
C ALA A 851 -6.99 -30.44 1.78
N ILE A 852 -6.57 -29.34 1.13
CA ILE A 852 -7.06 -29.00 -0.22
C ILE A 852 -6.67 -30.06 -1.25
N LYS A 853 -5.49 -30.69 -1.11
CA LYS A 853 -5.10 -31.82 -1.95
C LYS A 853 -6.05 -33.01 -1.78
N ASN A 854 -6.47 -33.28 -0.55
CA ASN A 854 -7.43 -34.36 -0.29
C ASN A 854 -8.78 -34.06 -0.94
N LEU A 855 -9.27 -32.82 -0.81
CA LEU A 855 -10.51 -32.40 -1.47
C LEU A 855 -10.43 -32.46 -2.99
N LEU A 856 -9.29 -32.13 -3.60
CA LEU A 856 -9.06 -32.29 -5.03
C LEU A 856 -9.08 -33.76 -5.48
N LYS A 857 -8.48 -34.66 -4.69
CA LYS A 857 -8.45 -36.11 -4.97
C LYS A 857 -9.84 -36.72 -4.93
N GLU A 858 -10.58 -36.43 -3.87
CA GLU A 858 -11.92 -36.97 -3.63
C GLU A 858 -13.02 -36.15 -4.34
N ASP A 859 -12.65 -35.03 -4.97
CA ASP A 859 -13.55 -34.05 -5.60
C ASP A 859 -14.69 -33.58 -4.68
N ILE A 860 -14.37 -33.38 -3.40
CA ILE A 860 -15.31 -32.85 -2.40
C ILE A 860 -15.42 -31.34 -2.58
N ARG A 861 -16.63 -30.85 -2.86
CA ARG A 861 -16.90 -29.46 -3.20
C ARG A 861 -17.77 -28.77 -2.14
N PRO A 862 -17.83 -27.43 -2.13
CA PRO A 862 -18.66 -26.68 -1.18
C PRO A 862 -20.11 -27.14 -1.10
N LYS A 863 -20.76 -27.49 -2.22
CA LYS A 863 -22.16 -28.00 -2.21
C LYS A 863 -22.31 -29.40 -1.58
N ASP A 864 -21.24 -30.17 -1.45
CA ASP A 864 -21.25 -31.47 -0.76
C ASP A 864 -21.12 -31.31 0.76
N ILE A 865 -20.56 -30.18 1.21
CA ILE A 865 -20.33 -29.84 2.62
C ILE A 865 -21.48 -28.99 3.17
N LEU A 866 -21.84 -27.92 2.45
CA LEU A 866 -22.87 -26.95 2.81
C LEU A 866 -24.27 -27.50 2.52
N THR A 867 -24.71 -28.44 3.35
CA THR A 867 -26.04 -29.06 3.29
C THR A 867 -27.04 -28.36 4.20
N ARG A 868 -28.34 -28.63 4.06
CA ARG A 868 -29.36 -28.09 4.97
C ARG A 868 -29.05 -28.43 6.45
N GLN A 869 -28.51 -29.62 6.69
CA GLN A 869 -28.07 -30.03 8.02
C GLN A 869 -26.88 -29.19 8.54
N ALA A 870 -25.95 -28.81 7.67
CA ALA A 870 -24.84 -27.93 8.04
C ALA A 870 -25.34 -26.55 8.49
N PHE A 871 -26.31 -25.96 7.77
CA PHE A 871 -26.95 -24.71 8.17
C PHE A 871 -27.74 -24.84 9.47
N GLU A 872 -28.41 -25.96 9.70
CA GLU A 872 -29.09 -26.25 10.98
C GLU A 872 -28.09 -26.24 12.14
N ASN A 873 -26.96 -26.94 11.99
CA ASN A 873 -25.89 -26.95 13.00
C ASN A 873 -25.32 -25.55 13.24
N ALA A 874 -25.17 -24.74 12.19
CA ALA A 874 -24.72 -23.36 12.30
C ALA A 874 -25.70 -22.51 13.12
N MET A 875 -27.00 -22.60 12.85
CA MET A 875 -28.04 -21.89 13.62
C MET A 875 -28.08 -22.33 15.09
N VAL A 876 -27.89 -23.63 15.36
CA VAL A 876 -27.77 -24.15 16.73
C VAL A 876 -26.58 -23.50 17.43
N LEU A 877 -25.40 -23.52 16.79
CA LEU A 877 -24.18 -22.94 17.36
C LEU A 877 -24.34 -21.44 17.63
N VAL A 878 -24.95 -20.69 16.71
CA VAL A 878 -25.22 -19.26 16.88
C VAL A 878 -26.09 -19.01 18.12
N ASN A 879 -27.13 -19.81 18.36
CA ASN A 879 -27.98 -19.67 19.54
C ASN A 879 -27.26 -20.07 20.84
N ILE A 880 -26.51 -21.18 20.83
CA ILE A 880 -25.70 -21.65 21.96
C ILE A 880 -24.71 -20.58 22.42
N THR A 881 -24.07 -19.93 21.45
CA THR A 881 -23.01 -18.93 21.70
C THR A 881 -23.53 -17.50 21.87
N GLY A 882 -24.82 -17.25 21.66
CA GLY A 882 -25.39 -15.90 21.71
C GLY A 882 -24.85 -14.99 20.61
N GLY A 883 -24.61 -15.57 19.43
CA GLY A 883 -23.97 -14.92 18.29
C GLY A 883 -24.70 -13.70 17.74
N SER A 884 -24.05 -13.03 16.79
CA SER A 884 -24.54 -11.80 16.16
C SER A 884 -25.82 -12.03 15.34
N THR A 885 -26.75 -11.07 15.37
CA THR A 885 -27.95 -11.05 14.51
C THR A 885 -27.59 -10.96 13.02
N ASN A 886 -26.41 -10.42 12.68
CA ASN A 886 -25.87 -10.43 11.31
C ASN A 886 -25.72 -11.87 10.74
N ALA A 887 -25.60 -12.89 11.60
CA ALA A 887 -25.53 -14.28 11.15
C ALA A 887 -26.79 -14.71 10.40
N VAL A 888 -27.96 -14.13 10.69
CA VAL A 888 -29.21 -14.38 9.97
C VAL A 888 -29.04 -13.99 8.49
N LEU A 889 -28.58 -12.76 8.23
CA LEU A 889 -28.36 -12.27 6.86
C LEU A 889 -27.32 -13.11 6.11
N HIS A 890 -26.22 -13.42 6.80
CA HIS A 890 -25.07 -14.07 6.20
C HIS A 890 -25.33 -15.55 5.87
N LEU A 891 -25.97 -16.29 6.78
CA LEU A 891 -26.27 -17.70 6.54
C LEU A 891 -27.36 -17.87 5.47
N ILE A 892 -28.34 -16.96 5.37
CA ILE A 892 -29.31 -16.95 4.26
C ILE A 892 -28.60 -16.74 2.93
N ALA A 893 -27.71 -15.74 2.84
CA ALA A 893 -26.94 -15.47 1.63
C ALA A 893 -25.98 -16.62 1.24
N ILE A 894 -25.37 -17.29 2.23
CA ILE A 894 -24.53 -18.46 1.98
C ILE A 894 -25.37 -19.66 1.54
N ALA A 895 -26.56 -19.86 2.10
CA ALA A 895 -27.46 -20.94 1.68
C ALA A 895 -27.92 -20.77 0.23
N ASP A 896 -28.26 -19.54 -0.16
CA ASP A 896 -28.63 -19.20 -1.52
C ASP A 896 -27.52 -19.52 -2.53
N SER A 897 -26.26 -19.19 -2.21
CA SER A 897 -25.12 -19.45 -3.11
C SER A 897 -24.90 -20.93 -3.43
N VAL A 898 -25.41 -21.84 -2.60
CA VAL A 898 -25.38 -23.29 -2.83
C VAL A 898 -26.72 -23.88 -3.28
N GLY A 899 -27.76 -23.04 -3.43
CA GLY A 899 -29.10 -23.44 -3.86
C GLY A 899 -29.94 -24.07 -2.74
N ILE A 900 -29.69 -23.72 -1.48
CA ILE A 900 -30.47 -24.16 -0.33
C ILE A 900 -31.37 -23.02 0.15
N LYS A 901 -32.66 -23.34 0.28
CA LYS A 901 -33.61 -22.40 0.88
C LYS A 901 -33.41 -22.36 2.40
N LEU A 902 -33.11 -21.18 2.92
CA LEU A 902 -33.06 -20.85 4.35
C LEU A 902 -33.81 -19.53 4.56
N THR A 903 -34.62 -19.47 5.60
CA THR A 903 -35.53 -18.34 5.87
C THR A 903 -35.36 -17.83 7.29
N VAL A 904 -35.83 -16.62 7.58
CA VAL A 904 -35.84 -16.09 8.95
C VAL A 904 -36.61 -16.98 9.92
N ASP A 905 -37.69 -17.62 9.49
CA ASP A 905 -38.51 -18.49 10.34
C ASP A 905 -37.74 -19.76 10.79
N ASP A 906 -36.77 -20.22 9.99
CA ASP A 906 -35.87 -21.31 10.38
C ASP A 906 -35.04 -20.92 11.62
N PHE A 907 -34.57 -19.67 11.69
CA PHE A 907 -33.84 -19.16 12.86
C PHE A 907 -34.72 -19.08 14.09
N GLN A 908 -35.99 -18.70 13.93
CA GLN A 908 -36.93 -18.67 15.06
C GLN A 908 -37.17 -20.08 15.59
N SER A 909 -37.41 -21.04 14.69
CA SER A 909 -37.62 -22.45 15.04
C SER A 909 -36.43 -23.01 15.84
N VAL A 910 -35.20 -22.69 15.42
CA VAL A 910 -34.00 -23.08 16.16
C VAL A 910 -33.87 -22.32 17.49
N SER A 911 -34.16 -21.01 17.51
CA SER A 911 -34.03 -20.23 18.74
C SER A 911 -35.01 -20.65 19.83
N ASP A 912 -36.21 -21.10 19.45
CA ASP A 912 -37.24 -21.60 20.36
C ASP A 912 -36.81 -22.90 21.07
N ARG A 913 -36.04 -23.76 20.38
CA ARG A 913 -35.67 -25.09 20.86
C ARG A 913 -34.26 -25.19 21.46
N ILE A 914 -33.39 -24.21 21.20
CA ILE A 914 -31.98 -24.25 21.61
C ILE A 914 -31.71 -23.23 22.72
N PRO A 915 -31.08 -23.65 23.85
CA PRO A 915 -30.73 -22.75 24.92
C PRO A 915 -29.51 -21.89 24.58
N PHE A 916 -29.37 -20.77 25.31
CA PHE A 916 -28.14 -19.97 25.32
C PHE A 916 -27.23 -20.43 26.47
N LEU A 917 -26.02 -20.89 26.13
CA LEU A 917 -25.10 -21.53 27.09
C LEU A 917 -23.79 -20.78 27.31
N ALA A 918 -23.29 -20.05 26.32
CA ALA A 918 -21.94 -19.47 26.40
C ALA A 918 -21.94 -18.09 27.06
N ASP A 919 -21.19 -17.91 28.15
CA ASP A 919 -20.99 -16.64 28.84
C ASP A 919 -19.99 -15.73 28.09
N LEU A 920 -20.25 -15.46 26.82
CA LEU A 920 -19.36 -14.68 25.95
C LEU A 920 -19.89 -13.26 25.73
N LYS A 921 -18.98 -12.28 25.75
CA LYS A 921 -19.27 -10.91 25.32
C LYS A 921 -19.91 -10.95 23.92
N PRO A 922 -20.95 -10.13 23.69
CA PRO A 922 -21.42 -9.03 24.54
C PRO A 922 -22.51 -9.42 25.54
N SER A 923 -23.04 -10.64 25.50
CA SER A 923 -24.09 -11.08 26.44
C SER A 923 -23.53 -11.53 27.80
N GLY A 924 -22.27 -11.97 27.79
CA GLY A 924 -21.55 -12.51 28.91
C GLY A 924 -20.20 -11.83 29.16
N LYS A 925 -19.32 -12.51 29.90
CA LYS A 925 -18.06 -11.94 30.41
C LYS A 925 -16.83 -12.26 29.58
N TYR A 926 -16.76 -13.45 28.99
CA TYR A 926 -15.56 -14.01 28.36
C TYR A 926 -15.47 -13.64 26.88
N VAL A 927 -14.31 -13.86 26.26
CA VAL A 927 -14.04 -13.60 24.82
C VAL A 927 -13.58 -14.88 24.11
N MET A 928 -13.45 -14.85 22.78
CA MET A 928 -13.04 -16.04 21.99
C MET A 928 -11.65 -16.57 22.40
N ALA A 929 -10.74 -15.71 22.86
CA ALA A 929 -9.45 -16.15 23.41
C ALA A 929 -9.63 -17.07 24.62
N ASP A 930 -10.63 -16.83 25.47
CA ASP A 930 -10.90 -17.70 26.62
C ASP A 930 -11.49 -19.07 26.18
N ILE A 931 -12.22 -19.11 25.05
CA ILE A 931 -12.68 -20.38 24.44
C ILE A 931 -11.49 -21.21 23.93
N PHE A 932 -10.51 -20.56 23.31
CA PHE A 932 -9.28 -21.22 22.87
C PHE A 932 -8.56 -21.91 24.03
N ASP A 933 -8.46 -21.23 25.19
CA ASP A 933 -7.77 -21.74 26.38
C ASP A 933 -8.43 -22.99 26.97
N ILE A 934 -9.75 -23.19 26.76
CA ILE A 934 -10.49 -24.37 27.25
C ILE A 934 -10.67 -25.47 26.18
N GLY A 935 -9.96 -25.40 25.05
CA GLY A 935 -9.98 -26.44 24.00
C GLY A 935 -10.61 -26.00 22.68
N GLY A 936 -11.03 -24.74 22.58
CA GLY A 936 -11.49 -24.12 21.33
C GLY A 936 -12.86 -24.58 20.85
N THR A 937 -13.19 -24.18 19.63
CA THR A 937 -14.43 -24.61 18.95
C THR A 937 -14.53 -26.15 18.83
N PRO A 938 -13.45 -26.92 18.59
CA PRO A 938 -13.56 -28.38 18.58
C PRO A 938 -14.10 -28.99 19.89
N ALA A 939 -13.70 -28.47 21.05
CA ALA A 939 -14.24 -28.92 22.33
C ALA A 939 -15.73 -28.56 22.47
N LEU A 940 -16.12 -27.37 22.01
CA LEU A 940 -17.53 -26.95 21.96
C LEU A 940 -18.37 -27.87 21.08
N LEU A 941 -17.92 -28.14 19.85
CA LEU A 941 -18.67 -29.01 18.93
C LEU A 941 -18.74 -30.45 19.44
N LYS A 942 -17.69 -30.95 20.08
CA LYS A 942 -17.70 -32.27 20.72
C LYS A 942 -18.73 -32.35 21.85
N PHE A 943 -18.82 -31.30 22.67
CA PHE A 943 -19.85 -31.17 23.70
C PHE A 943 -21.26 -31.17 23.09
N LEU A 944 -21.51 -30.32 22.09
CA LEU A 944 -22.82 -30.22 21.44
C LEU A 944 -23.24 -31.53 20.76
N LEU A 945 -22.29 -32.24 20.15
CA LEU A 945 -22.55 -33.54 19.55
C LEU A 945 -22.89 -34.60 20.61
N LYS A 946 -22.20 -34.59 21.76
CA LYS A 946 -22.48 -35.49 22.89
C LYS A 946 -23.87 -35.26 23.48
N GLU A 947 -24.29 -34.00 23.60
CA GLU A 947 -25.61 -33.60 24.08
C GLU A 947 -26.72 -33.77 23.02
N GLY A 948 -26.38 -34.23 21.80
CA GLY A 948 -27.34 -34.46 20.73
C GLY A 948 -27.95 -33.18 20.14
N LEU A 949 -27.28 -32.04 20.31
CA LEU A 949 -27.77 -30.73 19.84
C LEU A 949 -27.41 -30.45 18.38
N ILE A 950 -26.34 -31.07 17.87
CA ILE A 950 -25.90 -30.98 16.47
C ILE A 950 -25.74 -32.38 15.86
N ASP A 951 -25.86 -32.45 14.53
CA ASP A 951 -25.60 -33.68 13.77
C ASP A 951 -24.15 -33.72 13.26
N GLY A 952 -23.42 -34.78 13.59
CA GLY A 952 -22.03 -34.97 13.18
C GLY A 952 -21.83 -35.71 11.85
N SER A 953 -22.89 -36.10 11.14
CA SER A 953 -22.81 -36.91 9.91
C SER A 953 -22.32 -36.16 8.67
N GLY A 954 -22.38 -34.82 8.69
CA GLY A 954 -21.99 -33.98 7.55
C GLY A 954 -20.49 -34.07 7.22
N MET A 955 -20.17 -34.08 5.91
CA MET A 955 -18.80 -34.05 5.39
C MET A 955 -18.13 -32.70 5.68
N THR A 956 -16.81 -32.68 5.89
CA THR A 956 -16.03 -31.45 6.08
C THR A 956 -14.84 -31.36 5.13
N VAL A 957 -14.16 -30.22 5.13
CA VAL A 957 -12.94 -29.95 4.35
C VAL A 957 -11.75 -30.86 4.70
N THR A 958 -11.85 -31.69 5.74
CA THR A 958 -10.84 -32.73 6.01
C THR A 958 -11.01 -33.98 5.16
N GLY A 959 -12.16 -34.12 4.48
CA GLY A 959 -12.58 -35.37 3.81
C GLY A 959 -13.15 -36.41 4.77
N LYS A 960 -13.52 -35.99 5.99
CA LYS A 960 -14.16 -36.81 7.01
C LYS A 960 -15.43 -36.14 7.51
N THR A 961 -16.30 -36.90 8.14
CA THR A 961 -17.48 -36.37 8.81
C THR A 961 -17.10 -35.50 10.00
N LEU A 962 -17.97 -34.57 10.39
CA LEU A 962 -17.78 -33.74 11.59
C LEU A 962 -17.55 -34.61 12.83
N LYS A 963 -18.31 -35.71 12.99
CA LYS A 963 -18.18 -36.67 14.08
C LYS A 963 -16.77 -37.26 14.16
N GLU A 964 -16.24 -37.79 13.05
CA GLU A 964 -14.89 -38.37 13.00
C GLU A 964 -13.79 -37.35 13.34
N ASN A 965 -13.97 -36.09 12.92
CA ASN A 965 -13.03 -35.03 13.27
C ASN A 965 -13.02 -34.74 14.78
N LEU A 966 -14.19 -34.81 15.43
CA LEU A 966 -14.37 -34.48 16.84
C LEU A 966 -14.02 -35.62 17.81
N GLU A 967 -13.91 -36.87 17.34
CA GLU A 967 -13.52 -38.01 18.19
C GLU A 967 -12.22 -37.73 18.96
N LYS A 968 -11.23 -37.17 18.27
CA LYS A 968 -9.90 -36.85 18.81
C LYS A 968 -9.79 -35.44 19.41
N ALA A 969 -10.83 -34.61 19.31
CA ALA A 969 -10.81 -33.29 19.92
C ALA A 969 -10.81 -33.40 21.46
N PRO A 970 -10.15 -32.48 22.18
CA PRO A 970 -10.21 -32.47 23.63
C PRO A 970 -11.65 -32.20 24.11
N SER A 971 -12.02 -32.77 25.25
CA SER A 971 -13.20 -32.33 25.98
C SER A 971 -12.87 -31.04 26.75
N PHE A 972 -13.88 -30.28 27.14
CA PHE A 972 -13.70 -29.16 28.06
C PHE A 972 -13.09 -29.62 29.40
N PRO A 973 -12.29 -28.77 30.07
CA PRO A 973 -11.98 -28.93 31.48
C PRO A 973 -13.27 -29.02 32.31
N GLU A 974 -13.33 -29.90 33.31
CA GLU A 974 -14.56 -30.13 34.09
C GLU A 974 -15.01 -28.90 34.90
N ASP A 975 -14.07 -28.01 35.25
CA ASP A 975 -14.26 -26.83 36.07
C ASP A 975 -14.48 -25.53 35.27
N GLN A 976 -14.49 -25.60 33.93
CA GLN A 976 -14.71 -24.41 33.11
C GLN A 976 -16.12 -23.82 33.33
N GLN A 977 -16.21 -22.49 33.33
CA GLN A 977 -17.46 -21.77 33.62
C GLN A 977 -18.05 -21.05 32.40
N ILE A 978 -17.37 -21.12 31.25
CA ILE A 978 -17.70 -20.34 30.05
C ILE A 978 -18.91 -20.94 29.33
N ILE A 979 -18.91 -22.26 29.10
CA ILE A 979 -20.00 -22.99 28.47
C ILE A 979 -20.83 -23.67 29.55
N ARG A 980 -22.05 -23.16 29.79
CA ARG A 980 -22.95 -23.72 30.80
C ARG A 980 -23.50 -25.07 30.35
N PRO A 981 -23.77 -26.01 31.28
CA PRO A 981 -24.41 -27.27 30.93
C PRO A 981 -25.86 -27.05 30.50
N VAL A 982 -26.39 -27.96 29.68
CA VAL A 982 -27.75 -27.86 29.08
C VAL A 982 -28.84 -27.79 30.15
N ASN A 983 -28.63 -28.40 31.31
CA ASN A 983 -29.58 -28.38 32.44
C ASN A 983 -29.54 -27.09 33.28
N ASN A 984 -28.54 -26.21 33.07
CA ASN A 984 -28.41 -24.92 33.76
C ASN A 984 -28.01 -23.81 32.79
N PRO A 985 -28.84 -23.56 31.74
CA PRO A 985 -28.52 -22.60 30.70
C PRO A 985 -28.60 -21.17 31.23
N ILE A 986 -27.95 -20.23 30.55
CA ILE A 986 -28.08 -18.79 30.87
C ILE A 986 -29.50 -18.33 30.53
N LYS A 987 -30.02 -18.78 29.38
CA LYS A 987 -31.42 -18.58 28.96
C LYS A 987 -31.92 -19.88 28.32
N LYS A 988 -33.17 -20.25 28.62
CA LYS A 988 -33.80 -21.49 28.13
C LYS A 988 -34.01 -21.52 26.62
N THR A 989 -34.04 -20.35 25.98
CA THR A 989 -34.14 -20.15 24.54
C THR A 989 -32.98 -19.27 24.06
N GLY A 990 -32.78 -19.19 22.75
CA GLY A 990 -31.76 -18.33 22.18
C GLY A 990 -32.07 -16.83 22.32
N HIS A 991 -31.07 -16.01 22.01
CA HIS A 991 -31.20 -14.55 22.04
C HIS A 991 -31.83 -13.98 20.77
N ILE A 992 -31.66 -14.63 19.62
CA ILE A 992 -32.19 -14.14 18.35
C ILE A 992 -33.69 -14.36 18.34
N GLN A 993 -34.47 -13.30 18.17
CA GLN A 993 -35.92 -13.37 18.02
C GLN A 993 -36.31 -12.71 16.71
N ILE A 994 -37.16 -13.40 15.96
CA ILE A 994 -37.79 -12.92 14.75
C ILE A 994 -39.16 -12.40 15.14
N LEU A 995 -39.37 -11.10 15.00
CA LEU A 995 -40.64 -10.45 15.29
C LEU A 995 -41.34 -10.11 13.97
N ARG A 996 -42.67 -10.16 13.99
CA ARG A 996 -43.55 -9.72 12.87
C ARG A 996 -44.60 -8.75 13.40
N GLY A 997 -45.41 -8.14 12.55
CA GLY A 997 -46.52 -7.29 13.00
C GLY A 997 -46.76 -6.15 12.04
N SER A 998 -47.58 -5.18 12.46
CA SER A 998 -47.96 -4.05 11.59
C SER A 998 -46.77 -3.20 11.14
N LEU A 999 -45.67 -3.17 11.90
CA LEU A 999 -44.45 -2.46 11.50
C LEU A 999 -43.46 -3.27 10.68
N ALA A 1000 -43.44 -4.60 10.84
CA ALA A 1000 -42.48 -5.49 10.19
C ALA A 1000 -43.16 -6.72 9.58
N PRO A 1001 -44.01 -6.54 8.54
CA PRO A 1001 -44.75 -7.67 7.95
C PRO A 1001 -43.83 -8.72 7.31
N GLY A 1002 -42.70 -8.30 6.73
CA GLY A 1002 -41.66 -9.20 6.21
C GLY A 1002 -40.81 -9.85 7.30
N GLY A 1003 -40.93 -9.37 8.54
CA GLY A 1003 -40.16 -9.80 9.70
C GLY A 1003 -39.03 -8.83 10.03
N CYS A 1004 -38.51 -8.94 11.25
CA CYS A 1004 -37.34 -8.22 11.73
C CYS A 1004 -36.58 -9.06 12.76
N VAL A 1005 -35.34 -8.70 13.05
CA VAL A 1005 -34.45 -9.46 13.93
C VAL A 1005 -34.09 -8.63 15.16
N GLY A 1006 -34.40 -9.15 16.34
CA GLY A 1006 -34.01 -8.58 17.63
C GLY A 1006 -33.09 -9.52 18.40
N LYS A 1007 -32.23 -8.95 19.24
CA LYS A 1007 -31.45 -9.71 20.23
C LYS A 1007 -32.06 -9.50 21.62
N ILE A 1008 -32.95 -10.40 22.04
CA ILE A 1008 -33.69 -10.31 23.30
C ILE A 1008 -32.98 -11.19 24.36
N THR A 1009 -32.30 -10.56 25.32
CA THR A 1009 -31.63 -11.29 26.41
C THR A 1009 -32.60 -11.66 27.53
N GLY A 1010 -33.70 -10.93 27.65
CA GLY A 1010 -34.71 -11.07 28.70
C GLY A 1010 -34.40 -10.28 29.98
N LYS A 1011 -33.19 -9.69 30.10
CA LYS A 1011 -32.83 -8.79 31.21
C LYS A 1011 -33.58 -7.45 31.12
N GLU A 1012 -33.90 -7.05 29.90
CA GLU A 1012 -34.65 -5.85 29.52
C GLU A 1012 -36.17 -5.98 29.72
N GLY A 1013 -36.66 -7.18 30.07
CA GLY A 1013 -38.07 -7.54 30.03
C GLY A 1013 -38.46 -8.21 28.71
N LEU A 1014 -39.72 -8.64 28.60
CA LEU A 1014 -40.24 -9.30 27.40
C LEU A 1014 -41.22 -8.43 26.59
N ARG A 1015 -41.65 -7.30 27.15
CA ARG A 1015 -42.57 -6.37 26.50
C ARG A 1015 -42.15 -4.92 26.75
N PHE A 1016 -42.23 -4.10 25.72
CA PHE A 1016 -41.94 -2.67 25.76
C PHE A 1016 -43.02 -1.89 25.01
N VAL A 1017 -43.64 -0.91 25.66
CA VAL A 1017 -44.63 0.00 25.04
C VAL A 1017 -44.16 1.42 25.27
N GLY A 1018 -44.05 2.21 24.21
CA GLY A 1018 -43.58 3.58 24.30
C GLY A 1018 -44.02 4.45 23.12
N LYS A 1019 -43.86 5.77 23.27
CA LYS A 1019 -44.15 6.74 22.20
C LYS A 1019 -42.99 6.82 21.22
N ALA A 1020 -43.31 6.88 19.93
CA ALA A 1020 -42.35 6.94 18.85
C ALA A 1020 -41.64 8.30 18.82
N LYS A 1021 -40.31 8.27 18.74
CA LYS A 1021 -39.48 9.39 18.29
C LYS A 1021 -38.75 8.96 17.02
N VAL A 1022 -39.05 9.62 15.91
CA VAL A 1022 -38.68 9.23 14.56
C VAL A 1022 -37.56 10.10 14.04
N TYR A 1023 -36.54 9.45 13.48
CA TYR A 1023 -35.35 10.07 12.90
C TYR A 1023 -35.09 9.44 11.52
N ASP A 1024 -34.76 10.27 10.54
CA ASP A 1024 -34.47 9.85 9.16
C ASP A 1024 -32.98 9.54 8.94
N SER A 1025 -32.15 9.71 9.97
CA SER A 1025 -30.73 9.34 9.98
C SER A 1025 -30.21 9.06 11.39
N GLU A 1026 -29.09 8.33 11.46
CA GLU A 1026 -28.35 8.09 12.73
C GLU A 1026 -27.89 9.40 13.39
N ASP A 1027 -27.45 10.39 12.61
CA ASP A 1027 -26.93 11.66 13.11
C ASP A 1027 -28.01 12.49 13.80
N ASP A 1028 -29.25 12.51 13.26
CA ASP A 1028 -30.38 13.23 13.86
C ASP A 1028 -30.72 12.69 15.25
N PHE A 1029 -30.63 11.37 15.43
CA PHE A 1029 -30.83 10.74 16.73
C PHE A 1029 -29.75 11.16 17.74
N ILE A 1030 -28.48 11.16 17.33
CA ILE A 1030 -27.38 11.54 18.22
C ILE A 1030 -27.52 13.00 18.66
N SER A 1031 -27.83 13.92 17.75
CA SER A 1031 -28.05 15.32 18.10
C SER A 1031 -29.21 15.51 19.09
N ALA A 1032 -30.29 14.75 18.94
CA ALA A 1032 -31.41 14.79 19.89
C ALA A 1032 -31.04 14.21 21.27
N LEU A 1033 -30.20 13.16 21.31
CA LEU A 1033 -29.69 12.59 22.55
C LEU A 1033 -28.78 13.59 23.28
N GLU A 1034 -27.87 14.26 22.55
CA GLU A 1034 -26.98 15.30 23.08
C GLU A 1034 -27.73 16.53 23.61
N ALA A 1035 -28.86 16.88 22.97
CA ALA A 1035 -29.75 17.95 23.43
C ALA A 1035 -30.55 17.59 24.69
N GLY A 1036 -30.54 16.32 25.12
CA GLY A 1036 -31.32 15.85 26.26
C GLY A 1036 -32.81 15.68 25.97
N ASP A 1037 -33.19 15.50 24.70
CA ASP A 1037 -34.59 15.35 24.30
C ASP A 1037 -35.23 14.04 24.80
N ILE A 1038 -34.41 13.03 25.13
CA ILE A 1038 -34.85 11.73 25.63
C ILE A 1038 -34.65 11.68 27.14
N LYS A 1039 -35.76 11.61 27.88
CA LYS A 1039 -35.76 11.70 29.33
C LYS A 1039 -35.79 10.33 29.99
N LYS A 1040 -34.99 10.18 31.04
CA LYS A 1040 -35.01 9.00 31.92
C LYS A 1040 -36.39 8.85 32.58
N GLY A 1041 -36.91 7.63 32.60
CA GLY A 1041 -38.25 7.29 33.10
C GLY A 1041 -39.40 7.45 32.10
N GLU A 1042 -39.19 8.07 30.93
CA GLU A 1042 -40.19 8.14 29.85
C GLU A 1042 -39.98 7.00 28.84
N LYS A 1043 -40.97 6.10 28.70
CA LYS A 1043 -40.89 4.99 27.74
C LYS A 1043 -40.96 5.50 26.30
N THR A 1044 -39.82 5.46 25.62
CA THR A 1044 -39.65 5.99 24.26
C THR A 1044 -39.23 4.87 23.31
N VAL A 1045 -39.88 4.78 22.15
CA VAL A 1045 -39.42 3.93 21.04
C VAL A 1045 -38.77 4.82 19.99
N VAL A 1046 -37.45 4.75 19.90
CA VAL A 1046 -36.68 5.48 18.89
C VAL A 1046 -36.72 4.70 17.59
N VAL A 1047 -37.17 5.36 16.53
CA VAL A 1047 -37.27 4.83 15.18
C VAL A 1047 -36.23 5.51 14.31
N ILE A 1048 -35.20 4.79 13.89
CA ILE A 1048 -34.20 5.29 12.92
C ILE A 1048 -34.48 4.60 11.59
N ARG A 1049 -34.91 5.36 10.58
CA ARG A 1049 -35.35 4.82 9.29
C ARG A 1049 -34.55 5.37 8.12
N TYR A 1050 -34.73 4.80 6.94
CA TYR A 1050 -33.90 5.07 5.76
C TYR A 1050 -32.44 4.68 5.97
N GLU A 1051 -32.21 3.64 6.78
CA GLU A 1051 -30.91 3.02 6.98
C GLU A 1051 -30.91 1.54 6.55
N GLY A 1052 -31.93 1.11 5.80
CA GLY A 1052 -32.02 -0.21 5.19
C GLY A 1052 -31.07 -0.45 4.00
N PRO A 1053 -31.17 -1.61 3.33
CA PRO A 1053 -30.32 -1.96 2.19
C PRO A 1053 -30.28 -0.90 1.09
N LYS A 1054 -31.42 -0.30 0.72
CA LYS A 1054 -31.51 0.74 -0.30
C LYS A 1054 -31.51 2.15 0.29
N GLY A 1055 -32.16 2.35 1.43
CA GLY A 1055 -32.29 3.66 2.10
C GLY A 1055 -30.98 4.18 2.67
N GLY A 1056 -30.18 3.28 3.27
CA GLY A 1056 -28.85 3.58 3.80
C GLY A 1056 -27.99 4.30 2.76
N PRO A 1057 -27.83 3.76 1.54
CA PRO A 1057 -27.82 2.34 1.17
C PRO A 1057 -26.68 1.57 1.86
N GLY A 1058 -26.71 0.24 1.76
CA GLY A 1058 -25.70 -0.66 2.34
C GLY A 1058 -26.02 -1.14 3.75
N MET A 1059 -27.24 -0.86 4.24
CA MET A 1059 -27.75 -1.31 5.53
C MET A 1059 -26.73 -1.09 6.67
N PRO A 1060 -26.31 0.16 6.95
CA PRO A 1060 -25.25 0.42 7.93
C PRO A 1060 -25.55 -0.18 9.31
N GLU A 1061 -24.48 -0.59 9.99
CA GLU A 1061 -24.53 -1.06 11.37
C GLU A 1061 -24.37 0.13 12.32
N MET A 1062 -25.36 0.34 13.18
CA MET A 1062 -25.41 1.46 14.12
C MET A 1062 -25.08 0.98 15.53
N LEU A 1063 -23.83 1.15 15.95
CA LEU A 1063 -23.41 0.92 17.34
C LEU A 1063 -23.41 2.22 18.15
N LYS A 1064 -23.17 3.36 17.52
CA LYS A 1064 -23.08 4.65 18.22
C LYS A 1064 -24.38 4.98 18.97
N PRO A 1065 -25.59 4.83 18.38
CA PRO A 1065 -26.85 5.01 19.09
C PRO A 1065 -27.01 4.10 20.30
N SER A 1066 -26.78 2.80 20.13
CA SER A 1066 -27.01 1.85 21.21
C SER A 1066 -25.98 2.04 22.33
N SER A 1067 -24.70 2.20 22.02
CA SER A 1067 -23.66 2.50 23.02
C SER A 1067 -23.92 3.84 23.75
N ALA A 1068 -24.40 4.87 23.05
CA ALA A 1068 -24.70 6.16 23.67
C ALA A 1068 -25.88 6.08 24.65
N ILE A 1069 -26.96 5.35 24.30
CA ILE A 1069 -28.09 5.09 25.22
C ILE A 1069 -27.63 4.33 26.46
N MET A 1070 -26.78 3.31 26.28
CA MET A 1070 -26.27 2.52 27.40
C MET A 1070 -25.36 3.35 28.30
N GLY A 1071 -24.45 4.13 27.73
CA GLY A 1071 -23.59 5.06 28.48
C GLY A 1071 -24.39 6.15 29.20
N ALA A 1072 -25.51 6.60 28.62
CA ALA A 1072 -26.45 7.54 29.22
C ALA A 1072 -27.34 6.93 30.33
N GLY A 1073 -27.26 5.62 30.56
CA GLY A 1073 -28.09 4.92 31.55
C GLY A 1073 -29.58 4.86 31.18
N LEU A 1074 -29.90 4.94 29.88
CA LEU A 1074 -31.26 4.95 29.32
C LEU A 1074 -31.73 3.57 28.80
N GLY A 1075 -30.90 2.52 28.94
CA GLY A 1075 -31.13 1.21 28.33
C GLY A 1075 -32.44 0.49 28.71
N ASN A 1076 -33.06 0.85 29.84
CA ASN A 1076 -34.36 0.31 30.26
C ASN A 1076 -35.56 1.20 29.85
N ASP A 1077 -35.31 2.45 29.45
CA ASP A 1077 -36.35 3.46 29.15
C ASP A 1077 -36.53 3.69 27.66
N VAL A 1078 -35.56 3.25 26.84
CA VAL A 1078 -35.55 3.45 25.40
C VAL A 1078 -35.43 2.12 24.68
N ALA A 1079 -36.32 1.88 23.72
CA ALA A 1079 -36.16 0.84 22.70
C ALA A 1079 -35.72 1.48 21.37
N LEU A 1080 -34.91 0.76 20.60
CA LEU A 1080 -34.43 1.19 19.29
C LEU A 1080 -34.93 0.24 18.20
N ILE A 1081 -35.58 0.79 17.18
CA ILE A 1081 -36.02 0.04 16.01
C ILE A 1081 -35.49 0.69 14.73
N THR A 1082 -35.11 -0.14 13.74
CA THR A 1082 -34.58 0.34 12.46
C THR A 1082 -34.76 -0.66 11.31
N ASP A 1083 -34.81 -0.13 10.09
CA ASP A 1083 -34.63 -0.90 8.86
C ASP A 1083 -33.16 -1.23 8.55
N GLY A 1084 -32.21 -0.58 9.23
CA GLY A 1084 -30.78 -0.90 9.23
C GLY A 1084 -30.39 -2.05 10.17
N ARG A 1085 -29.17 -2.02 10.70
CA ARG A 1085 -28.64 -3.06 11.61
C ARG A 1085 -28.17 -2.45 12.92
N PHE A 1086 -28.40 -3.14 14.04
CA PHE A 1086 -27.73 -2.81 15.31
C PHE A 1086 -26.54 -3.73 15.52
N SER A 1087 -25.47 -3.17 16.06
CA SER A 1087 -24.31 -3.99 16.38
C SER A 1087 -24.58 -4.90 17.57
N GLY A 1088 -24.04 -6.11 17.51
CA GLY A 1088 -24.25 -7.11 18.54
C GLY A 1088 -23.79 -6.67 19.94
N GLY A 1089 -22.96 -5.63 20.06
CA GLY A 1089 -22.27 -5.16 21.27
C GLY A 1089 -23.11 -4.57 22.40
N SER A 1090 -24.42 -4.41 22.24
CA SER A 1090 -25.31 -3.76 23.21
C SER A 1090 -26.47 -4.67 23.61
N HIS A 1091 -27.01 -4.47 24.82
CA HIS A 1091 -28.18 -5.17 25.34
C HIS A 1091 -29.39 -4.22 25.46
N GLY A 1092 -30.61 -4.74 25.36
CA GLY A 1092 -31.85 -3.95 25.34
C GLY A 1092 -32.76 -4.32 24.16
N PHE A 1093 -33.90 -3.66 24.03
CA PHE A 1093 -34.81 -3.83 22.88
C PHE A 1093 -34.23 -3.14 21.63
N LEU A 1094 -33.29 -3.83 20.98
CA LEU A 1094 -32.62 -3.40 19.76
C LEU A 1094 -33.10 -4.27 18.60
N ILE A 1095 -33.96 -3.71 17.75
CA ILE A 1095 -34.61 -4.43 16.65
C ILE A 1095 -34.13 -3.85 15.33
N GLY A 1096 -33.37 -4.63 14.58
CA GLY A 1096 -32.94 -4.28 13.23
C GLY A 1096 -33.66 -5.09 12.16
N HIS A 1097 -33.28 -4.88 10.91
CA HIS A 1097 -33.72 -5.67 9.78
C HIS A 1097 -35.23 -5.60 9.55
N ILE A 1098 -35.87 -4.46 9.85
CA ILE A 1098 -37.31 -4.30 9.60
C ILE A 1098 -37.59 -4.34 8.10
N VAL A 1099 -38.43 -5.31 7.70
CA VAL A 1099 -38.84 -5.51 6.30
C VAL A 1099 -40.35 -5.30 6.14
N PRO A 1100 -40.80 -4.57 5.11
CA PRO A 1100 -39.99 -3.80 4.16
C PRO A 1100 -39.29 -2.57 4.78
N GLU A 1101 -38.17 -2.16 4.21
CA GLU A 1101 -37.46 -0.94 4.64
C GLU A 1101 -38.23 0.34 4.28
N ALA A 1102 -37.89 1.47 4.91
CA ALA A 1102 -38.57 2.74 4.67
C ALA A 1102 -38.44 3.23 3.22
N GLN A 1103 -37.29 2.99 2.58
CA GLN A 1103 -37.02 3.39 1.19
C GLN A 1103 -37.97 2.73 0.17
N GLU A 1104 -38.55 1.58 0.53
CA GLU A 1104 -39.50 0.82 -0.30
C GLU A 1104 -40.96 1.04 0.15
N GLY A 1105 -41.22 2.03 0.99
CA GLY A 1105 -42.56 2.33 1.51
C GLY A 1105 -43.03 1.33 2.56
N GLY A 1106 -42.10 0.69 3.27
CA GLY A 1106 -42.41 -0.16 4.42
C GLY A 1106 -43.13 0.62 5.54
N PRO A 1107 -43.92 -0.05 6.39
CA PRO A 1107 -44.67 0.62 7.47
C PRO A 1107 -43.82 1.50 8.40
N ILE A 1108 -42.54 1.15 8.63
CA ILE A 1108 -41.59 1.97 9.38
C ILE A 1108 -41.38 3.38 8.77
N GLY A 1109 -41.51 3.51 7.44
CA GLY A 1109 -41.48 4.78 6.72
C GLY A 1109 -42.70 5.69 6.97
N LEU A 1110 -43.76 5.17 7.60
CA LEU A 1110 -45.04 5.86 7.81
C LEU A 1110 -45.26 6.29 9.26
N VAL A 1111 -44.37 5.88 10.17
CA VAL A 1111 -44.41 6.26 11.59
C VAL A 1111 -44.13 7.76 11.75
N ARG A 1112 -44.86 8.40 12.67
CA ARG A 1112 -44.73 9.80 13.06
C ARG A 1112 -44.44 9.90 14.56
N ASN A 1113 -43.87 11.04 14.97
CA ASN A 1113 -43.64 11.31 16.39
C ASN A 1113 -44.94 11.23 17.20
N GLY A 1114 -44.90 10.52 18.33
CA GLY A 1114 -46.05 10.34 19.22
C GLY A 1114 -46.93 9.12 18.93
N ASP A 1115 -46.74 8.42 17.80
CA ASP A 1115 -47.38 7.13 17.58
C ASP A 1115 -46.96 6.14 18.68
N GLU A 1116 -47.85 5.29 19.16
CA GLU A 1116 -47.50 4.30 20.19
C GLU A 1116 -47.03 3.01 19.54
N ILE A 1117 -45.88 2.50 19.97
CA ILE A 1117 -45.30 1.26 19.44
C ILE A 1117 -45.21 0.23 20.57
N THR A 1118 -45.66 -0.98 20.26
CA THR A 1118 -45.57 -2.15 21.13
C THR A 1118 -44.58 -3.14 20.55
N ILE A 1119 -43.58 -3.49 21.36
CA ILE A 1119 -42.63 -4.57 21.11
C ILE A 1119 -42.94 -5.68 22.11
N ASP A 1120 -43.24 -6.87 21.64
CA ASP A 1120 -43.61 -8.00 22.48
C ASP A 1120 -42.86 -9.27 22.03
N ALA A 1121 -41.88 -9.68 22.83
CA ALA A 1121 -41.06 -10.85 22.56
C ALA A 1121 -41.74 -12.18 22.92
N GLU A 1122 -42.85 -12.18 23.66
CA GLU A 1122 -43.61 -13.39 23.99
C GLU A 1122 -44.51 -13.79 22.83
N THR A 1123 -45.27 -12.83 22.31
CA THR A 1123 -46.12 -12.97 21.12
C THR A 1123 -45.34 -12.86 19.81
N LYS A 1124 -44.09 -12.40 19.88
CA LYS A 1124 -43.18 -12.17 18.74
C LYS A 1124 -43.70 -11.08 17.80
N GLU A 1125 -44.27 -10.03 18.39
CA GLU A 1125 -44.93 -8.94 17.69
C GLU A 1125 -44.20 -7.60 17.79
N LEU A 1126 -44.22 -6.85 16.68
CA LEU A 1126 -43.79 -5.45 16.57
C LEU A 1126 -44.91 -4.66 15.87
N ASN A 1127 -45.68 -3.93 16.67
CA ASN A 1127 -46.90 -3.25 16.21
C ASN A 1127 -46.87 -1.75 16.51
N VAL A 1128 -47.49 -0.97 15.63
CA VAL A 1128 -47.83 0.44 15.87
C VAL A 1128 -49.34 0.57 16.08
N SER A 1129 -49.75 1.31 17.11
CA SER A 1129 -51.15 1.53 17.49
C SER A 1129 -51.82 2.59 16.60
N ILE A 1130 -51.90 2.31 15.30
CA ILE A 1130 -52.56 3.14 14.28
C ILE A 1130 -53.57 2.27 13.54
N SER A 1131 -54.73 2.83 13.18
CA SER A 1131 -55.72 2.10 12.38
C SER A 1131 -55.21 1.85 10.95
N ASP A 1132 -55.61 0.74 10.34
CA ASP A 1132 -55.23 0.41 8.95
C ASP A 1132 -55.63 1.52 7.95
N GLN A 1133 -56.73 2.22 8.20
CA GLN A 1133 -57.18 3.35 7.38
C GLN A 1133 -56.20 4.53 7.41
N GLU A 1134 -55.68 4.88 8.59
CA GLU A 1134 -54.69 5.94 8.76
C GLU A 1134 -53.33 5.52 8.18
N LEU A 1135 -52.92 4.26 8.38
CA LEU A 1135 -51.70 3.71 7.78
C LEU A 1135 -51.74 3.76 6.25
N GLU A 1136 -52.89 3.41 5.65
CA GLU A 1136 -53.11 3.49 4.21
C GLU A 1136 -53.17 4.93 3.69
N ALA A 1137 -53.78 5.86 4.44
CA ALA A 1137 -53.76 7.29 4.12
C ALA A 1137 -52.31 7.82 4.08
N ARG A 1138 -51.51 7.51 5.12
CA ARG A 1138 -50.08 7.88 5.15
C ARG A 1138 -49.28 7.23 4.03
N ARG A 1139 -49.61 6.00 3.63
CA ARG A 1139 -48.97 5.30 2.51
C ARG A 1139 -49.23 6.00 1.17
N LYS A 1140 -50.44 6.50 0.94
CA LYS A 1140 -50.79 7.27 -0.28
C LYS A 1140 -50.07 8.60 -0.37
N ASP A 1141 -49.82 9.23 0.78
CA ASP A 1141 -49.07 10.49 0.86
C ASP A 1141 -47.53 10.28 0.80
N TRP A 1142 -47.05 9.05 0.96
CA TRP A 1142 -45.63 8.75 1.00
C TRP A 1142 -45.03 8.77 -0.41
N VAL A 1143 -43.92 9.51 -0.54
CA VAL A 1143 -43.11 9.55 -1.75
C VAL A 1143 -41.72 9.06 -1.40
N ALA A 1144 -41.23 8.07 -2.15
CA ALA A 1144 -39.88 7.55 -1.97
C ALA A 1144 -38.84 8.67 -2.10
N PRO A 1145 -37.99 8.91 -1.09
CA PRO A 1145 -36.86 9.82 -1.22
C PRO A 1145 -35.94 9.37 -2.35
N GLU A 1146 -35.25 10.33 -3.00
CA GLU A 1146 -34.20 9.96 -3.95
C GLU A 1146 -33.12 9.13 -3.26
N LEU A 1147 -32.59 8.11 -3.95
CA LEU A 1147 -31.43 7.38 -3.47
C LEU A 1147 -30.27 8.34 -3.19
N LYS A 1148 -29.66 8.19 -2.01
CA LYS A 1148 -28.58 9.09 -1.51
C LYS A 1148 -27.35 9.12 -2.44
N TYR A 1149 -27.19 8.14 -3.33
CA TYR A 1149 -26.11 8.06 -4.32
C TYR A 1149 -26.67 7.84 -5.72
N LYS A 1150 -26.09 8.48 -6.74
CA LYS A 1150 -26.51 8.37 -8.16
C LYS A 1150 -25.51 7.62 -9.06
N LYS A 1151 -24.34 7.23 -8.51
CA LYS A 1151 -23.27 6.50 -9.20
C LYS A 1151 -22.39 5.74 -8.19
N GLY A 1152 -21.52 4.85 -8.68
CA GLY A 1152 -20.58 4.08 -7.85
C GLY A 1152 -21.18 2.81 -7.23
N THR A 1153 -20.42 2.13 -6.37
CA THR A 1153 -20.79 0.80 -5.84
C THR A 1153 -22.09 0.81 -5.02
N LEU A 1154 -22.32 1.84 -4.21
CA LEU A 1154 -23.55 1.95 -3.41
C LEU A 1154 -24.79 2.14 -4.27
N TYR A 1155 -24.67 2.81 -5.41
CA TYR A 1155 -25.77 2.94 -6.36
C TYR A 1155 -26.06 1.60 -7.06
N LYS A 1156 -25.01 0.85 -7.45
CA LYS A 1156 -25.18 -0.51 -7.97
C LYS A 1156 -25.85 -1.43 -6.93
N TYR A 1157 -25.40 -1.36 -5.69
CA TYR A 1157 -25.95 -2.14 -4.58
C TYR A 1157 -27.43 -1.84 -4.37
N ALA A 1158 -27.81 -0.57 -4.19
CA ALA A 1158 -29.20 -0.17 -3.96
C ALA A 1158 -30.16 -0.60 -5.09
N ARG A 1159 -29.66 -0.76 -6.32
CA ARG A 1159 -30.46 -1.22 -7.46
C ARG A 1159 -30.62 -2.73 -7.55
N ASN A 1160 -29.70 -3.48 -6.98
CA ASN A 1160 -29.64 -4.94 -7.13
C ASN A 1160 -30.02 -5.70 -5.85
N VAL A 1161 -29.91 -5.05 -4.70
CA VAL A 1161 -30.06 -5.70 -3.40
C VAL A 1161 -31.51 -6.10 -3.12
N GLN A 1162 -31.70 -7.33 -2.65
CA GLN A 1162 -32.94 -7.83 -2.06
C GLN A 1162 -33.13 -7.30 -0.63
N ASP A 1163 -34.31 -7.50 -0.04
CA ASP A 1163 -34.54 -7.11 1.34
C ASP A 1163 -33.76 -7.98 2.36
N ALA A 1164 -33.76 -7.55 3.62
CA ALA A 1164 -33.04 -8.20 4.70
C ALA A 1164 -33.56 -9.61 5.05
N SER A 1165 -34.84 -9.90 4.83
CA SER A 1165 -35.40 -11.24 5.07
C SER A 1165 -34.92 -12.27 4.06
N HIS A 1166 -34.44 -11.80 2.91
CA HIS A 1166 -33.78 -12.58 1.87
C HIS A 1166 -32.24 -12.44 1.92
N GLY A 1167 -31.67 -12.00 3.05
CA GLY A 1167 -30.22 -11.96 3.25
C GLY A 1167 -29.49 -10.85 2.49
N CYS A 1168 -30.20 -9.84 1.97
CA CYS A 1168 -29.64 -8.72 1.20
C CYS A 1168 -28.79 -9.18 0.00
N ILE A 1169 -29.20 -10.24 -0.70
CA ILE A 1169 -28.47 -10.80 -1.85
C ILE A 1169 -28.52 -9.82 -3.03
N THR A 1170 -27.52 -9.82 -3.91
CA THR A 1170 -27.38 -8.85 -5.02
C THR A 1170 -27.35 -9.47 -6.42
N ASP A 1171 -27.40 -10.80 -6.51
CA ASP A 1171 -27.33 -11.63 -7.70
C ASP A 1171 -28.54 -12.57 -7.86
N ALA A 1172 -29.64 -12.25 -7.16
CA ALA A 1172 -30.90 -13.01 -7.18
C ALA A 1172 -31.67 -12.92 -8.50
#